data_AF-A0A350NMR7-F1
#
_entry.id   AF-A0A350NMR7-F1
#
_cell.length_a   1.000
_cell.length_b   1.000
_cell.length_c   1.000
_cell.angle_alpha   90.00
_cell.angle_beta   90.00
_cell.angle_gamma   90.00
#
_symmetry.space_group_name_H-M   'P 1'
#
loop_
_entity.id
_entity.type
_entity.pdbx_description
1 polymer ?
#
loop_
_entity_poly.entity_id
_entity_poly.type
_entity_poly.pdbx_seq_one_letter_code
_entity_poly.pdbx_strand_id
1 'polypeptide(L)'
;PGHPGGFIERLESGTYLGHVVEHVALEIYNSVGIKVAYGTTRALNEKGLYRIVFNCSDAQTAPEVAALAVATVRRLARGQKTCLTDQLEKLRKLVAEIEPGPSSAAILRAAADRNIPVIALDSPLLYQLGYGCRAQRIQAAETSLTSGIAADIATDKELTKAMLAKAGLPVAPGCCVSSLPEAYRAADQIGYPVVVKPADGCKGKGVSLFLENKAEVMAAYKAARQLSKRILVEKHICGKDYRLVIVNGKVAAASERQPPCAFGDGMHTIAELIEEINADPRRGIDHEKPLTKIKVDRKVADTLQKQHLSFDSLLKTGEKAFLRWHANLSIGGTAIDVTDTVHPSVAAACIRAARLVGLDIAGVDLIAEDISKPNGQNMTLIEINAAPGLRMHLFPAEGQQRDVGKEIVDYLFELPEPGRIPLVAVTGTNGKTTVTRLITAAFTAAGYNAGYCSTDGVFLGGSLLAQGDYAGPGGAAMILRDPATEAAVLEVARGGILNSGLGYDYAKVAVITNISEDHLGSEGIMTLADLAHLKALVAERVLPDGCVVLNADDPLVAGLAKRAPALPAYFSLSRDNVLIRQNLNENHLCGYLDNSHPDNSYLCVQRGYESLLHLNVTLLPATNGGMILHNIQNLLAAAVAAIAAGINPVA
;
A
#
# COMPACT_ATOMS: atom_id res chain seq x y z
N PRO A 1 -26.41 -1.88 -15.70
CA PRO A 1 -25.84 -1.21 -14.50
C PRO A 1 -26.79 -1.35 -13.30
N GLY A 2 -26.28 -1.60 -12.10
CA GLY A 2 -27.09 -1.58 -10.87
C GLY A 2 -27.43 -0.14 -10.44
N HIS A 3 -28.49 0.02 -9.66
CA HIS A 3 -28.90 1.30 -9.06
C HIS A 3 -29.26 1.10 -7.58
N PRO A 4 -29.28 2.17 -6.76
CA PRO A 4 -29.80 2.10 -5.40
C PRO A 4 -31.20 1.44 -5.39
N GLY A 5 -31.40 0.47 -4.49
CA GLY A 5 -32.65 -0.30 -4.39
C GLY A 5 -32.74 -1.52 -5.31
N GLY A 6 -31.87 -1.69 -6.31
CA GLY A 6 -31.97 -2.79 -7.28
C GLY A 6 -31.87 -4.20 -6.66
N PHE A 7 -31.21 -4.36 -5.51
CA PHE A 7 -31.22 -5.62 -4.77
C PHE A 7 -32.58 -5.92 -4.12
N ILE A 8 -33.30 -4.90 -3.64
CA ILE A 8 -34.63 -5.05 -3.04
C ILE A 8 -35.62 -5.51 -4.12
N GLU A 9 -35.57 -4.89 -5.30
CA GLU A 9 -36.37 -5.31 -6.46
C GLU A 9 -36.09 -6.78 -6.84
N ARG A 10 -34.82 -7.19 -6.80
CA ARG A 10 -34.42 -8.59 -7.03
C ARG A 10 -34.96 -9.57 -5.98
N LEU A 11 -35.16 -9.13 -4.74
CA LEU A 11 -35.77 -9.96 -3.70
C LEU A 11 -37.26 -10.18 -4.00
N GLU A 12 -37.96 -9.16 -4.51
CA GLU A 12 -39.36 -9.25 -4.91
C GLU A 12 -39.55 -10.12 -6.16
N SER A 13 -38.69 -9.96 -7.18
CA SER A 13 -38.74 -10.76 -8.40
C SER A 13 -38.27 -12.20 -8.21
N GLY A 14 -37.63 -12.49 -7.08
CA GLY A 14 -37.02 -13.78 -6.75
C GLY A 14 -35.54 -13.87 -7.17
N THR A 15 -34.72 -14.38 -6.25
CA THR A 15 -33.29 -14.63 -6.44
C THR A 15 -32.83 -15.84 -5.63
N TYR A 16 -31.70 -16.44 -5.96
CA TYR A 16 -31.13 -17.56 -5.19
C TYR A 16 -30.55 -17.09 -3.85
N LEU A 17 -30.61 -17.92 -2.81
CA LEU A 17 -30.10 -17.59 -1.48
C LEU A 17 -28.60 -17.27 -1.46
N GLY A 18 -27.80 -17.87 -2.34
CA GLY A 18 -26.38 -17.53 -2.45
C GLY A 18 -26.16 -16.06 -2.80
N HIS A 19 -26.98 -15.51 -3.69
CA HIS A 19 -26.92 -14.10 -4.09
C HIS A 19 -27.36 -13.18 -2.95
N VAL A 20 -28.29 -13.64 -2.09
CA VAL A 20 -28.65 -12.90 -0.87
C VAL A 20 -27.48 -12.88 0.12
N VAL A 21 -26.80 -14.01 0.33
CA VAL A 21 -25.61 -14.08 1.20
C VAL A 21 -24.50 -13.16 0.70
N GLU A 22 -24.26 -13.12 -0.62
CA GLU A 22 -23.30 -12.21 -1.25
C GLU A 22 -23.57 -10.75 -0.88
N HIS A 23 -24.79 -10.26 -1.11
CA HIS A 23 -25.14 -8.86 -0.80
C HIS A 23 -25.09 -8.57 0.70
N VAL A 24 -25.47 -9.52 1.56
CA VAL A 24 -25.34 -9.35 3.02
C VAL A 24 -23.87 -9.27 3.43
N ALA A 25 -22.98 -10.06 2.82
CA ALA A 25 -21.54 -9.98 3.09
C ALA A 25 -20.96 -8.61 2.69
N LEU A 26 -21.33 -8.11 1.51
CA LEU A 26 -20.94 -6.77 1.05
C LEU A 26 -21.46 -5.68 2.01
N GLU A 27 -22.72 -5.78 2.45
CA GLU A 27 -23.31 -4.80 3.36
C GLU A 27 -22.68 -4.82 4.76
N ILE A 28 -22.32 -6.01 5.27
CA ILE A 28 -21.57 -6.14 6.53
C ILE A 28 -20.24 -5.38 6.44
N TYR A 29 -19.51 -5.52 5.33
CA TYR A 29 -18.26 -4.78 5.13
C TYR A 29 -18.48 -3.26 5.03
N ASN A 30 -19.46 -2.82 4.24
CA ASN A 30 -19.78 -1.40 4.12
C ASN A 30 -20.20 -0.80 5.48
N SER A 31 -20.92 -1.56 6.30
CA SER A 31 -21.34 -1.17 7.67
C SER A 31 -20.18 -1.00 8.66
N VAL A 32 -19.02 -1.61 8.38
CA VAL A 32 -17.79 -1.46 9.18
C VAL A 32 -16.75 -0.54 8.53
N GLY A 33 -17.12 0.14 7.44
CA GLY A 33 -16.30 1.16 6.78
C GLY A 33 -15.47 0.67 5.59
N ILE A 34 -15.52 -0.64 5.27
CA ILE A 34 -14.80 -1.21 4.13
C ILE A 34 -15.66 -1.09 2.87
N LYS A 35 -15.23 -0.23 1.95
CA LYS A 35 -15.96 0.06 0.71
C LYS A 35 -15.75 -1.05 -0.32
N VAL A 36 -16.67 -2.01 -0.36
CA VAL A 36 -16.69 -3.10 -1.35
C VAL A 36 -18.01 -3.13 -2.10
N ALA A 37 -17.96 -3.43 -3.39
CA ALA A 37 -19.14 -3.39 -4.26
C ALA A 37 -19.24 -4.59 -5.23
N TYR A 38 -18.14 -5.30 -5.48
CA TYR A 38 -18.16 -6.43 -6.38
C TYR A 38 -18.49 -7.73 -5.65
N GLY A 39 -19.48 -8.43 -6.18
CA GLY A 39 -19.79 -9.79 -5.84
C GLY A 39 -20.31 -10.54 -7.07
N THR A 40 -20.19 -11.86 -7.05
CA THR A 40 -20.83 -12.74 -8.01
C THR A 40 -21.16 -14.08 -7.38
N THR A 41 -22.36 -14.58 -7.68
CA THR A 41 -22.84 -15.89 -7.25
C THR A 41 -23.13 -16.75 -8.47
N ARG A 42 -22.66 -17.99 -8.42
CA ARG A 42 -22.98 -19.04 -9.40
C ARG A 42 -23.53 -20.26 -8.69
N ALA A 43 -24.67 -20.77 -9.17
CA ALA A 43 -25.14 -22.09 -8.78
C ALA A 43 -24.20 -23.15 -9.37
N LEU A 44 -23.92 -24.20 -8.61
CA LEU A 44 -23.18 -25.37 -9.09
C LEU A 44 -24.16 -26.45 -9.59
N ASN A 45 -23.64 -27.53 -10.16
CA ASN A 45 -24.45 -28.61 -10.74
C ASN A 45 -25.37 -29.29 -9.71
N GLU A 46 -25.03 -29.20 -8.43
CA GLU A 46 -25.84 -29.71 -7.33
C GLU A 46 -26.85 -28.67 -6.83
N LYS A 47 -28.13 -29.07 -6.75
CA LYS A 47 -29.20 -28.20 -6.27
C LYS A 47 -28.92 -27.73 -4.85
N GLY A 48 -28.89 -26.41 -4.67
CA GLY A 48 -28.67 -25.76 -3.37
C GLY A 48 -27.20 -25.48 -3.03
N LEU A 49 -26.27 -25.87 -3.92
CA LEU A 49 -24.86 -25.55 -3.79
C LEU A 49 -24.50 -24.31 -4.62
N TYR A 50 -23.84 -23.34 -4.00
CA TYR A 50 -23.48 -22.06 -4.62
C TYR A 50 -22.00 -21.75 -4.40
N ARG A 51 -21.35 -21.20 -5.43
CA ARG A 51 -20.05 -20.53 -5.32
C ARG A 51 -20.31 -19.03 -5.27
N ILE A 52 -19.88 -18.41 -4.17
CA ILE A 52 -20.02 -16.97 -3.93
C ILE A 52 -18.62 -16.38 -3.91
N VAL A 53 -18.41 -15.32 -4.69
CA VAL A 53 -17.21 -14.50 -4.69
C VAL A 53 -17.64 -13.09 -4.32
N PHE A 54 -16.97 -12.45 -3.38
CA PHE A 54 -17.21 -11.06 -3.02
C PHE A 54 -15.88 -10.41 -2.68
N ASN A 55 -15.78 -9.10 -2.93
CA ASN A 55 -14.61 -8.34 -2.55
C ASN A 55 -14.49 -8.27 -1.02
N CYS A 56 -13.26 -8.42 -0.54
CA CYS A 56 -12.87 -8.27 0.85
C CYS A 56 -11.62 -7.39 0.94
N SER A 57 -11.41 -6.77 2.09
CA SER A 57 -10.21 -5.99 2.39
C SER A 57 -8.98 -6.88 2.61
N ASP A 58 -9.19 -8.06 3.19
CA ASP A 58 -8.13 -8.93 3.69
C ASP A 58 -8.62 -10.36 3.92
N ALA A 59 -7.68 -11.29 4.07
CA ALA A 59 -7.95 -12.71 4.26
C ALA A 59 -8.36 -13.10 5.69
N GLN A 60 -8.16 -12.24 6.70
CA GLN A 60 -8.48 -12.54 8.09
C GLN A 60 -9.96 -12.27 8.40
N THR A 61 -10.52 -11.17 7.90
CA THR A 61 -11.92 -10.79 8.11
C THR A 61 -12.88 -11.51 7.19
N ALA A 62 -12.44 -11.91 5.99
CA ALA A 62 -13.31 -12.51 4.98
C ALA A 62 -14.05 -13.78 5.45
N PRO A 63 -13.41 -14.74 6.15
CA PRO A 63 -14.11 -15.89 6.71
C PRO A 63 -15.17 -15.53 7.74
N GLU A 64 -14.89 -14.54 8.61
CA GLU A 64 -15.84 -14.07 9.62
C GLU A 64 -17.06 -13.41 8.98
N VAL A 65 -16.83 -12.54 7.99
CA VAL A 65 -17.90 -11.87 7.23
C VAL A 65 -18.75 -12.89 6.47
N ALA A 66 -18.13 -13.86 5.79
CA ALA A 66 -18.85 -14.93 5.09
C ALA A 66 -19.71 -15.75 6.06
N ALA A 67 -19.14 -16.17 7.20
CA ALA A 67 -19.86 -16.93 8.22
C ALA A 67 -21.02 -16.13 8.81
N LEU A 68 -20.81 -14.85 9.11
CA LEU A 68 -21.83 -13.95 9.64
C LEU A 68 -22.96 -13.72 8.62
N ALA A 69 -22.64 -13.54 7.35
CA ALA A 69 -23.62 -13.38 6.28
C ALA A 69 -24.49 -14.62 6.13
N VAL A 70 -23.89 -15.82 6.06
CA VAL A 70 -24.62 -17.09 5.98
C VAL A 70 -25.50 -17.30 7.21
N ALA A 71 -24.98 -17.05 8.42
CA ALA A 71 -25.75 -17.19 9.66
C ALA A 71 -26.94 -16.23 9.71
N THR A 72 -26.75 -15.00 9.26
CA THR A 72 -27.78 -13.95 9.20
C THR A 72 -28.90 -14.35 8.25
N VAL A 73 -28.56 -14.72 7.01
CA VAL A 73 -29.54 -15.14 6.00
C VAL A 73 -30.30 -16.39 6.47
N ARG A 74 -29.62 -17.36 7.08
CA ARG A 74 -30.25 -18.58 7.61
C ARG A 74 -31.26 -18.30 8.72
N ARG A 75 -30.99 -17.36 9.63
CA ARG A 75 -31.92 -16.95 10.69
C ARG A 75 -33.14 -16.25 10.11
N LEU A 76 -32.92 -15.30 9.21
CA LEU A 76 -33.99 -14.55 8.55
C LEU A 76 -34.90 -15.47 7.73
N ALA A 77 -34.32 -16.43 6.99
CA ALA A 77 -35.09 -17.43 6.24
C ALA A 77 -35.96 -18.34 7.12
N ARG A 78 -35.69 -18.43 8.42
CA ARG A 78 -36.50 -19.16 9.41
C ARG A 78 -37.50 -18.26 10.15
N GLY A 79 -37.68 -17.01 9.71
CA GLY A 79 -38.54 -16.03 10.38
C GLY A 79 -38.00 -15.53 11.73
N GLN A 80 -36.72 -15.74 12.03
CA GLN A 80 -36.11 -15.35 13.30
C GLN A 80 -35.56 -13.91 13.20
N LYS A 81 -35.76 -13.11 14.25
CA LYS A 81 -35.11 -11.80 14.38
C LYS A 81 -33.60 -11.98 14.58
N THR A 82 -32.81 -11.02 14.09
CA THR A 82 -31.35 -10.97 14.25
C THR A 82 -30.91 -9.56 14.61
N CYS A 83 -29.91 -9.44 15.47
CA CYS A 83 -29.23 -8.19 15.81
C CYS A 83 -27.74 -8.41 15.59
N LEU A 84 -27.09 -7.50 14.88
CA LEU A 84 -25.69 -7.62 14.48
C LEU A 84 -24.77 -6.63 15.20
N THR A 85 -25.28 -5.81 16.13
CA THR A 85 -24.53 -4.72 16.76
C THR A 85 -23.20 -5.19 17.35
N ASP A 86 -23.23 -6.21 18.22
CA ASP A 86 -22.02 -6.71 18.89
C ASP A 86 -21.03 -7.33 17.91
N GLN A 87 -21.53 -8.03 16.88
CA GLN A 87 -20.69 -8.65 15.84
C GLN A 87 -20.03 -7.58 14.97
N LEU A 88 -20.77 -6.54 14.58
CA LEU A 88 -20.23 -5.42 13.82
C LEU A 88 -19.22 -4.61 14.65
N GLU A 89 -19.42 -4.45 15.96
CA GLU A 89 -18.43 -3.80 16.83
C GLU A 89 -17.14 -4.61 16.94
N LYS A 90 -17.23 -5.94 17.06
CA LYS A 90 -16.04 -6.82 17.05
C LYS A 90 -15.32 -6.73 15.71
N LEU A 91 -16.06 -6.81 14.61
CA LEU A 91 -15.50 -6.70 13.27
C LEU A 91 -14.84 -5.32 13.04
N ARG A 92 -15.46 -4.22 13.48
CA ARG A 92 -14.86 -2.87 13.41
C ARG A 92 -13.50 -2.79 14.12
N LYS A 93 -13.35 -3.45 15.27
CA LYS A 93 -12.06 -3.50 15.98
C LYS A 93 -11.01 -4.26 15.18
N LEU A 94 -11.38 -5.42 14.63
CA LEU A 94 -10.48 -6.22 13.80
C LEU A 94 -10.05 -5.46 12.53
N VAL A 95 -11.00 -4.83 11.85
CA VAL A 95 -10.77 -3.98 10.68
C VAL A 95 -9.82 -2.82 10.98
N ALA A 96 -9.96 -2.17 12.15
CA ALA A 96 -9.09 -1.08 12.55
C ALA A 96 -7.63 -1.51 12.83
N GLU A 97 -7.37 -2.79 13.06
CA GLU A 97 -6.01 -3.33 13.30
C GLU A 97 -5.26 -3.68 12.01
N ILE A 98 -5.99 -3.95 10.92
CA ILE A 98 -5.44 -4.48 9.66
C ILE A 98 -5.52 -3.47 8.50
N GLU A 99 -6.44 -2.52 8.55
CA GLU A 99 -6.57 -1.52 7.50
C GLU A 99 -5.47 -0.45 7.56
N PRO A 100 -4.98 0.00 6.39
CA PRO A 100 -3.98 1.04 6.34
C PRO A 100 -4.53 2.32 6.99
N GLY A 101 -3.83 2.81 8.01
CA GLY A 101 -4.11 4.13 8.55
C GLY A 101 -3.91 5.24 7.50
N PRO A 102 -4.35 6.48 7.77
CA PRO A 102 -4.35 7.57 6.79
C PRO A 102 -3.00 7.84 6.13
N SER A 103 -1.89 7.67 6.86
CA SER A 103 -0.54 7.78 6.30
C SER A 103 -0.25 6.72 5.25
N SER A 104 -0.39 5.44 5.62
CA SER A 104 -0.16 4.32 4.69
C SER A 104 -1.10 4.42 3.49
N ALA A 105 -2.39 4.67 3.73
CA ALA A 105 -3.39 4.77 2.67
C ALA A 105 -3.05 5.84 1.63
N ALA A 106 -2.50 6.99 2.05
CA ALA A 106 -2.05 8.03 1.13
C ALA A 106 -0.86 7.59 0.26
N ILE A 107 0.11 6.89 0.84
CA ILE A 107 1.28 6.36 0.10
C ILE A 107 0.83 5.23 -0.86
N LEU A 108 -0.03 4.31 -0.40
CA LEU A 108 -0.57 3.23 -1.23
C LEU A 108 -1.37 3.77 -2.42
N ARG A 109 -2.18 4.82 -2.22
CA ARG A 109 -2.91 5.49 -3.29
C ARG A 109 -1.95 6.14 -4.29
N ALA A 110 -0.96 6.88 -3.82
CA ALA A 110 0.04 7.51 -4.69
C ALA A 110 0.82 6.47 -5.51
N ALA A 111 1.13 5.30 -4.94
CA ALA A 111 1.74 4.19 -5.66
C ALA A 111 0.81 3.64 -6.76
N ALA A 112 -0.47 3.44 -6.43
CA ALA A 112 -1.47 2.97 -7.38
C ALA A 112 -1.70 3.98 -8.54
N ASP A 113 -1.74 5.28 -8.25
CA ASP A 113 -1.87 6.35 -9.25
C ASP A 113 -0.68 6.38 -10.23
N ARG A 114 0.50 5.94 -9.76
CA ARG A 114 1.70 5.75 -10.58
C ARG A 114 1.82 4.34 -11.19
N ASN A 115 0.80 3.51 -11.08
CA ASN A 115 0.79 2.12 -11.56
C ASN A 115 1.93 1.26 -10.98
N ILE A 116 2.34 1.55 -9.75
CA ILE A 116 3.32 0.76 -8.99
C ILE A 116 2.56 -0.35 -8.26
N PRO A 117 2.96 -1.64 -8.41
CA PRO A 117 2.32 -2.74 -7.71
C PRO A 117 2.30 -2.55 -6.19
N VAL A 118 1.20 -2.89 -5.54
CA VAL A 118 1.07 -2.89 -4.08
C VAL A 118 0.78 -4.30 -3.59
N ILE A 119 1.58 -4.78 -2.63
CA ILE A 119 1.40 -6.09 -2.02
C ILE A 119 1.34 -5.92 -0.51
N ALA A 120 0.26 -6.38 0.12
CA ALA A 120 0.23 -6.55 1.57
C ALA A 120 1.09 -7.76 1.96
N LEU A 121 1.99 -7.57 2.93
CA LEU A 121 2.83 -8.65 3.47
C LEU A 121 2.15 -9.32 4.67
N ASP A 122 2.71 -10.43 5.15
CA ASP A 122 2.08 -11.26 6.19
C ASP A 122 2.00 -10.56 7.57
N SER A 123 2.78 -9.48 7.76
CA SER A 123 2.70 -8.63 8.94
C SER A 123 1.63 -7.55 8.74
N PRO A 124 0.73 -7.31 9.71
CA PRO A 124 -0.25 -6.23 9.62
C PRO A 124 0.40 -4.89 9.33
N LEU A 125 -0.23 -4.10 8.45
CA LEU A 125 0.17 -2.73 8.09
C LEU A 125 1.55 -2.59 7.45
N LEU A 126 2.16 -3.70 7.00
CA LEU A 126 3.39 -3.72 6.24
C LEU A 126 3.09 -4.00 4.77
N TYR A 127 3.58 -3.13 3.89
CA TYR A 127 3.31 -3.20 2.47
C TYR A 127 4.61 -3.16 1.66
N GLN A 128 4.62 -3.90 0.56
CA GLN A 128 5.62 -3.78 -0.49
C GLN A 128 5.04 -2.98 -1.65
N LEU A 129 5.83 -2.02 -2.14
CA LEU A 129 5.59 -1.24 -3.34
C LEU A 129 6.57 -1.72 -4.42
N GLY A 130 6.08 -2.13 -5.59
CA GLY A 130 6.91 -2.64 -6.67
C GLY A 130 7.31 -4.12 -6.55
N TYR A 131 8.12 -4.58 -7.51
CA TYR A 131 8.57 -5.97 -7.64
C TYR A 131 10.08 -6.12 -7.69
N GLY A 132 10.57 -7.25 -7.18
CA GLY A 132 11.97 -7.65 -7.29
C GLY A 132 12.94 -6.62 -6.72
N CYS A 133 14.04 -6.39 -7.43
CA CYS A 133 15.06 -5.41 -7.08
C CYS A 133 14.58 -3.94 -7.09
N ARG A 134 13.40 -3.67 -7.68
CA ARG A 134 12.77 -2.34 -7.68
C ARG A 134 11.85 -2.13 -6.47
N ALA A 135 11.62 -3.16 -5.67
CA ALA A 135 10.64 -3.09 -4.60
C ALA A 135 11.14 -2.26 -3.41
N GLN A 136 10.23 -1.47 -2.83
CA GLN A 136 10.41 -0.77 -1.56
C GLN A 136 9.37 -1.27 -0.56
N ARG A 137 9.61 -1.09 0.73
CA ARG A 137 8.66 -1.46 1.79
C ARG A 137 8.30 -0.25 2.62
N ILE A 138 7.06 -0.21 3.09
CA ILE A 138 6.58 0.84 3.98
C ILE A 138 5.83 0.26 5.17
N GLN A 139 5.97 0.91 6.32
CA GLN A 139 5.12 0.72 7.48
C GLN A 139 4.77 2.10 8.05
N ALA A 140 3.48 2.42 8.11
CA ALA A 140 3.03 3.81 8.28
C ALA A 140 3.68 4.75 7.24
N ALA A 141 4.53 5.67 7.66
CA ALA A 141 5.30 6.56 6.78
C ALA A 141 6.80 6.26 6.76
N GLU A 142 7.24 5.23 7.48
CA GLU A 142 8.63 4.74 7.46
C GLU A 142 8.86 3.89 6.21
N THR A 143 10.09 3.92 5.68
CA THR A 143 10.43 3.22 4.43
C THR A 143 11.59 2.26 4.62
N SER A 144 11.83 1.38 3.66
CA SER A 144 13.03 0.53 3.61
C SER A 144 14.35 1.30 3.53
N LEU A 145 14.32 2.61 3.27
CA LEU A 145 15.49 3.48 3.26
C LEU A 145 15.75 4.13 4.63
N THR A 146 14.80 4.05 5.56
CA THR A 146 14.99 4.52 6.93
C THR A 146 15.93 3.58 7.67
N SER A 147 17.06 4.09 8.15
CA SER A 147 18.00 3.29 8.94
C SER A 147 17.41 2.92 10.30
N GLY A 148 17.55 1.65 10.71
CA GLY A 148 17.16 1.22 12.06
C GLY A 148 17.85 2.02 13.17
N ILE A 149 19.11 2.43 12.97
CA ILE A 149 19.83 3.30 13.92
C ILE A 149 19.15 4.68 14.01
N ALA A 150 18.72 5.23 12.87
CA ALA A 150 18.05 6.53 12.86
C ALA A 150 16.67 6.46 13.54
N ALA A 151 15.92 5.37 13.34
CA ALA A 151 14.65 5.12 14.02
C ALA A 151 14.82 4.97 15.54
N ASP A 152 15.86 4.26 15.99
CA ASP A 152 16.22 4.12 17.41
C ASP A 152 16.60 5.47 18.03
N ILE A 153 17.43 6.27 17.34
CA ILE A 153 17.80 7.61 17.79
C ILE A 153 16.54 8.46 17.95
N ALA A 154 15.64 8.48 16.96
CA ALA A 154 14.42 9.26 16.99
C ALA A 154 13.48 8.87 18.15
N THR A 155 13.51 7.61 18.57
CA THR A 155 12.71 7.09 19.69
C THR A 155 13.31 7.48 21.05
N ASP A 156 14.63 7.65 21.14
CA ASP A 156 15.30 8.16 22.35
C ASP A 156 15.35 9.71 22.33
N LYS A 157 14.42 10.34 23.05
CA LYS A 157 14.32 11.80 23.12
C LYS A 157 15.54 12.46 23.74
N GLU A 158 16.19 11.80 24.69
CA GLU A 158 17.39 12.34 25.35
C GLU A 158 18.56 12.36 24.37
N LEU A 159 18.78 11.24 23.66
CA LEU A 159 19.84 11.12 22.67
C LEU A 159 19.62 12.09 21.50
N THR A 160 18.42 12.09 20.91
CA THR A 160 18.06 13.01 19.81
C THR A 160 18.33 14.45 20.23
N LYS A 161 17.81 14.87 21.39
CA LYS A 161 17.98 16.22 21.89
C LYS A 161 19.45 16.58 22.14
N ALA A 162 20.23 15.68 22.73
CA ALA A 162 21.65 15.90 22.96
C ALA A 162 22.43 16.07 21.64
N MET A 163 22.08 15.30 20.61
CA MET A 163 22.67 15.43 19.26
C MET A 163 22.32 16.79 18.63
N LEU A 164 21.05 17.20 18.68
CA LEU A 164 20.60 18.49 18.15
C LEU A 164 21.28 19.66 18.88
N ALA A 165 21.34 19.61 20.22
CA ALA A 165 21.99 20.63 21.04
C ALA A 165 23.49 20.77 20.72
N LYS A 166 24.21 19.65 20.63
CA LYS A 166 25.64 19.63 20.25
C LYS A 166 25.88 20.17 18.85
N ALA A 167 24.89 20.02 17.96
CA ALA A 167 24.93 20.60 16.62
C ALA A 167 24.53 22.09 16.58
N GLY A 168 24.22 22.71 17.72
CA GLY A 168 23.81 24.13 17.81
C GLY A 168 22.37 24.40 17.37
N LEU A 169 21.51 23.38 17.32
CA LEU A 169 20.08 23.57 17.07
C LEU A 169 19.36 23.91 18.38
N PRO A 170 18.34 24.81 18.34
CA PRO A 170 17.63 25.20 19.54
C PRO A 170 16.75 24.06 20.04
N VAL A 171 17.00 23.59 21.25
CA VAL A 171 16.19 22.58 21.95
C VAL A 171 15.86 23.07 23.35
N ALA A 172 14.75 22.58 23.93
CA ALA A 172 14.32 23.01 25.26
C ALA A 172 15.38 22.65 26.32
N PRO A 173 15.83 23.54 27.22
CA PRO A 173 16.73 23.15 28.29
C PRO A 173 16.11 22.06 29.18
N GLY A 174 16.88 21.04 29.59
CA GLY A 174 16.38 19.99 30.46
C GLY A 174 17.30 18.77 30.57
N CYS A 175 17.01 17.89 31.53
CA CYS A 175 17.80 16.69 31.80
C CYS A 175 16.95 15.51 32.29
N CYS A 176 17.47 14.31 32.09
CA CYS A 176 16.89 13.09 32.64
C CYS A 176 17.15 12.99 34.14
N VAL A 177 16.15 12.51 34.86
CA VAL A 177 16.14 12.36 36.31
C VAL A 177 15.66 10.96 36.67
N SER A 178 16.29 10.38 37.68
CA SER A 178 16.04 9.01 38.16
C SER A 178 15.31 8.98 39.50
N SER A 179 15.25 10.12 40.19
CA SER A 179 14.65 10.28 41.49
C SER A 179 13.86 11.59 41.61
N LEU A 180 12.88 11.63 42.52
CA LEU A 180 12.11 12.84 42.79
C LEU A 180 12.99 14.02 43.30
N PRO A 181 14.01 13.81 44.16
CA PRO A 181 14.96 14.86 44.52
C PRO A 181 15.76 15.42 43.34
N GLU A 182 16.12 14.58 42.36
CA GLU A 182 16.72 15.05 41.10
C GLU A 182 15.73 15.87 40.28
N ALA A 183 14.47 15.45 40.19
CA ALA A 183 13.42 16.19 39.49
C ALA A 183 13.22 17.60 40.05
N TYR A 184 13.23 17.75 41.38
CA TYR A 184 13.15 19.08 42.02
C TYR A 184 14.38 19.93 41.72
N ARG A 185 15.59 19.36 41.83
CA ARG A 185 16.83 20.10 41.51
C ARG A 185 16.84 20.56 40.06
N ALA A 186 16.43 19.68 39.12
CA ALA A 186 16.31 20.02 37.72
C ALA A 186 15.29 21.15 37.50
N ALA A 187 14.11 21.06 38.10
CA ALA A 187 13.08 22.10 37.98
C ALA A 187 13.54 23.45 38.53
N ASP A 188 14.19 23.47 39.69
CA ASP A 188 14.71 24.68 40.31
C ASP A 188 15.85 25.30 39.46
N GLN A 189 16.72 24.48 38.84
CA GLN A 189 17.80 24.95 37.95
C GLN A 189 17.30 25.48 36.61
N ILE A 190 16.29 24.83 36.02
CA ILE A 190 15.68 25.22 34.74
C ILE A 190 14.81 26.48 34.91
N GLY A 191 14.17 26.61 36.07
CA GLY A 191 13.19 27.63 36.39
C GLY A 191 11.79 27.28 35.88
N TYR A 192 10.78 27.51 36.72
CA TYR A 192 9.37 27.27 36.39
C TYR A 192 8.86 28.24 35.30
N PRO A 193 7.79 27.88 34.55
CA PRO A 193 7.16 26.57 34.53
C PRO A 193 8.01 25.50 33.82
N VAL A 194 7.83 24.24 34.23
CA VAL A 194 8.53 23.07 33.67
C VAL A 194 7.56 22.01 33.11
N VAL A 195 8.11 21.10 32.33
CA VAL A 195 7.43 19.93 31.76
C VAL A 195 8.06 18.67 32.32
N VAL A 196 7.24 17.68 32.65
CA VAL A 196 7.70 16.33 33.05
C VAL A 196 7.13 15.31 32.06
N LYS A 197 7.99 14.48 31.47
CA LYS A 197 7.60 13.43 30.52
C LYS A 197 8.49 12.18 30.59
N PRO A 198 7.99 11.00 30.20
CA PRO A 198 8.82 9.84 29.89
C PRO A 198 9.81 10.15 28.75
N ALA A 199 11.06 9.68 28.86
CA ALA A 199 12.09 9.88 27.83
C ALA A 199 11.87 8.99 26.58
N ASP A 200 11.17 7.88 26.75
CA ASP A 200 10.89 6.81 25.77
C ASP A 200 9.40 6.69 25.41
N GLY A 201 8.61 7.73 25.72
CA GLY A 201 7.16 7.73 25.50
C GLY A 201 6.73 8.35 24.17
N CYS A 202 5.62 7.86 23.59
CA CYS A 202 5.03 8.38 22.35
C CYS A 202 3.62 8.98 22.55
N LYS A 203 3.13 9.74 21.56
CA LYS A 203 1.75 10.29 21.50
C LYS A 203 1.32 11.13 22.71
N GLY A 204 2.27 11.75 23.41
CA GLY A 204 2.00 12.58 24.60
C GLY A 204 1.56 11.81 25.85
N LYS A 205 1.66 10.46 25.87
CA LYS A 205 1.33 9.66 27.06
C LYS A 205 2.31 9.97 28.19
N GLY A 206 1.78 10.32 29.37
CA GLY A 206 2.59 10.64 30.54
C GLY A 206 3.20 12.05 30.55
N VAL A 207 2.85 12.92 29.59
CA VAL A 207 3.36 14.29 29.53
C VAL A 207 2.49 15.21 30.37
N SER A 208 3.12 15.88 31.33
CA SER A 208 2.50 16.91 32.18
C SER A 208 3.13 18.27 31.86
N LEU A 209 2.30 19.22 31.43
CA LEU A 209 2.69 20.57 31.02
C LEU A 209 2.31 21.60 32.10
N PHE A 210 2.92 22.79 32.02
CA PHE A 210 2.62 23.94 32.88
C PHE A 210 2.71 23.62 34.37
N LEU A 211 3.84 23.01 34.78
CA LEU A 211 4.08 22.73 36.20
C LEU A 211 4.75 23.96 36.81
N GLU A 212 4.12 24.57 37.81
CA GLU A 212 4.54 25.86 38.39
C GLU A 212 5.21 25.72 39.75
N ASN A 213 5.09 24.55 40.39
CA ASN A 213 5.59 24.32 41.73
C ASN A 213 6.01 22.85 41.98
N LYS A 214 6.70 22.62 43.11
CA LYS A 214 7.21 21.29 43.48
C LYS A 214 6.11 20.24 43.70
N ALA A 215 4.94 20.64 44.20
CA ALA A 215 3.84 19.70 44.43
C ALA A 215 3.31 19.13 43.11
N GLU A 216 3.18 19.99 42.09
CA GLU A 216 2.82 19.58 40.74
C GLU A 216 3.89 18.71 40.07
N VAL A 217 5.17 19.08 40.20
CA VAL A 217 6.30 18.26 39.73
C VAL A 217 6.27 16.87 40.37
N MET A 218 5.96 16.76 41.66
CA MET A 218 5.83 15.46 42.34
C MET A 218 4.73 14.60 41.74
N ALA A 219 3.54 15.17 41.57
CA ALA A 219 2.39 14.45 41.02
C ALA A 219 2.70 13.98 39.59
N ALA A 220 3.26 14.86 38.77
CA ALA A 220 3.66 14.57 37.40
C ALA A 220 4.76 13.50 37.32
N TYR A 221 5.79 13.59 38.16
CA TYR A 221 6.87 12.60 38.23
C TYR A 221 6.33 11.22 38.58
N LYS A 222 5.46 11.12 39.61
CA LYS A 222 4.85 9.84 40.01
C LYS A 222 4.02 9.23 38.87
N ALA A 223 3.22 10.04 38.17
CA ALA A 223 2.44 9.59 37.03
C ALA A 223 3.32 9.11 35.87
N ALA A 224 4.36 9.88 35.51
CA ALA A 224 5.29 9.50 34.45
C ALA A 224 6.10 8.25 34.82
N ARG A 225 6.46 8.09 36.11
CA ARG A 225 7.21 6.95 36.63
C ARG A 225 6.46 5.61 36.55
N GLN A 226 5.13 5.64 36.53
CA GLN A 226 4.32 4.45 36.28
C GLN A 226 4.46 3.93 34.85
N LEU A 227 4.88 4.79 33.92
CA LEU A 227 5.01 4.45 32.50
C LEU A 227 6.46 4.16 32.10
N SER A 228 7.43 4.86 32.70
CA SER A 228 8.84 4.71 32.33
C SER A 228 9.79 4.85 33.50
N LYS A 229 10.94 4.18 33.37
CA LYS A 229 12.07 4.33 34.29
C LYS A 229 12.97 5.55 33.97
N ARG A 230 12.79 6.21 32.83
CA ARG A 230 13.59 7.38 32.43
C ARG A 230 12.64 8.57 32.31
N ILE A 231 12.75 9.52 33.24
CA ILE A 231 11.89 10.70 33.29
C ILE A 231 12.72 11.92 32.93
N LEU A 232 12.16 12.79 32.09
CA LEU A 232 12.80 13.98 31.58
C LEU A 232 12.07 15.21 32.13
N VAL A 233 12.83 16.15 32.71
CA VAL A 233 12.34 17.46 33.17
C VAL A 233 12.90 18.53 32.23
N GLU A 234 12.03 19.34 31.65
CA GLU A 234 12.40 20.36 30.67
C GLU A 234 11.74 21.70 30.94
N LYS A 235 12.32 22.76 30.39
CA LYS A 235 11.69 24.07 30.35
C LYS A 235 10.40 23.99 29.55
N HIS A 236 9.33 24.55 30.10
CA HIS A 236 8.13 24.78 29.30
C HIS A 236 8.39 25.92 28.30
N ILE A 237 8.19 25.64 27.02
CA ILE A 237 8.35 26.61 25.93
C ILE A 237 6.98 27.15 25.53
N CYS A 238 6.83 28.46 25.53
CA CYS A 238 5.63 29.15 25.09
C CYS A 238 5.70 29.43 23.57
N GLY A 239 4.58 29.27 22.89
CA GLY A 239 4.46 29.56 21.45
C GLY A 239 3.39 28.69 20.81
N LYS A 240 3.32 28.76 19.49
CA LYS A 240 2.47 27.91 18.67
C LYS A 240 3.17 26.59 18.39
N ASP A 241 2.39 25.52 18.36
CA ASP A 241 2.87 24.15 18.11
C ASP A 241 2.85 23.87 16.61
N TYR A 242 3.98 23.47 16.03
CA TYR A 242 4.10 23.13 14.62
C TYR A 242 4.66 21.73 14.40
N ARG A 243 4.14 21.07 13.37
CA ARG A 243 4.67 19.82 12.80
C ARG A 243 5.10 20.09 11.37
N LEU A 244 6.38 19.88 11.07
CA LEU A 244 6.91 19.83 9.70
C LEU A 244 7.18 18.38 9.32
N VAL A 245 6.92 18.04 8.06
CA VAL A 245 7.32 16.77 7.47
C VAL A 245 8.42 17.03 6.47
N ILE A 246 9.56 16.38 6.69
CA ILE A 246 10.70 16.38 5.79
C ILE A 246 10.66 15.07 5.00
N VAL A 247 10.77 15.17 3.68
CA VAL A 247 10.92 14.03 2.77
C VAL A 247 12.15 14.30 1.90
N ASN A 248 13.12 13.40 1.94
CA ASN A 248 14.36 13.50 1.16
C ASN A 248 15.04 14.88 1.24
N GLY A 249 15.18 15.40 2.46
CA GLY A 249 15.83 16.69 2.70
C GLY A 249 15.06 17.93 2.24
N LYS A 250 13.76 17.81 1.93
CA LYS A 250 12.86 18.93 1.59
C LYS A 250 11.69 18.99 2.56
N VAL A 251 11.19 20.19 2.86
CA VAL A 251 9.94 20.36 3.61
C VAL A 251 8.78 20.01 2.68
N ALA A 252 8.14 18.86 2.90
CA ALA A 252 6.98 18.41 2.13
C ALA A 252 5.67 19.07 2.61
N ALA A 253 5.56 19.29 3.93
CA ALA A 253 4.40 19.96 4.53
C ALA A 253 4.72 20.56 5.89
N ALA A 254 3.94 21.54 6.33
CA ALA A 254 3.95 22.11 7.66
C ALA A 254 2.51 22.36 8.16
N SER A 255 2.26 22.12 9.44
CA SER A 255 0.97 22.40 10.06
C SER A 255 1.13 23.06 11.42
N GLU A 256 0.33 24.09 11.70
CA GLU A 256 0.10 24.61 13.05
C GLU A 256 -0.93 23.71 13.73
N ARG A 257 -0.57 23.07 14.84
CA ARG A 257 -1.48 22.23 15.62
C ARG A 257 -2.14 23.06 16.69
N GLN A 258 -3.46 22.97 16.77
CA GLN A 258 -4.24 23.68 17.75
C GLN A 258 -4.86 22.70 18.75
N PRO A 259 -4.69 22.93 20.06
CA PRO A 259 -5.39 22.17 21.08
C PRO A 259 -6.91 22.31 20.91
N PRO A 260 -7.69 21.28 21.27
CA PRO A 260 -9.15 21.39 21.23
C PRO A 260 -9.60 22.54 22.14
N CYS A 261 -10.42 23.42 21.60
CA CYS A 261 -10.94 24.58 22.31
C CYS A 261 -12.40 24.83 21.91
N ALA A 262 -13.12 25.51 22.80
CA ALA A 262 -14.44 26.04 22.54
C ALA A 262 -14.37 27.58 22.53
N PHE A 263 -15.12 28.20 21.62
CA PHE A 263 -15.28 29.65 21.56
C PHE A 263 -16.67 30.00 22.05
N GLY A 264 -16.75 30.92 23.00
CA GLY A 264 -18.03 31.42 23.50
C GLY A 264 -18.79 32.15 22.43
N ASP A 265 -20.10 31.93 22.40
CA ASP A 265 -21.07 32.70 21.64
C ASP A 265 -21.97 33.56 22.54
N GLY A 266 -21.83 33.43 23.87
CA GLY A 266 -22.63 34.11 24.88
C GLY A 266 -23.99 33.45 25.16
N MET A 267 -24.32 32.33 24.51
CA MET A 267 -25.61 31.66 24.62
C MET A 267 -25.49 30.23 25.13
N HIS A 268 -24.49 29.48 24.67
CA HIS A 268 -24.34 28.06 24.96
C HIS A 268 -23.28 27.80 26.04
N THR A 269 -23.52 26.77 26.84
CA THR A 269 -22.55 26.24 27.80
C THR A 269 -21.38 25.56 27.10
N ILE A 270 -20.25 25.37 27.78
CA ILE A 270 -19.11 24.64 27.22
C ILE A 270 -19.50 23.20 26.81
N ALA A 271 -20.41 22.55 27.55
CA ALA A 271 -20.94 21.24 27.17
C ALA A 271 -21.65 21.26 25.81
N GLU A 272 -22.57 22.20 25.61
CA GLU A 272 -23.31 22.37 24.35
C GLU A 272 -22.39 22.77 23.19
N LEU A 273 -21.42 23.65 23.43
CA LEU A 273 -20.41 24.02 22.43
C LEU A 273 -19.57 22.79 22.00
N ILE A 274 -19.23 21.89 22.92
CA ILE A 274 -18.54 20.64 22.56
C ILE A 274 -19.43 19.74 21.69
N GLU A 275 -20.73 19.66 21.98
CA GLU A 275 -21.68 18.90 21.16
C GLU A 275 -21.79 19.47 19.75
N GLU A 276 -21.89 20.80 19.62
CA GLU A 276 -21.92 21.50 18.33
C GLU A 276 -20.63 21.27 17.54
N ILE A 277 -19.46 21.42 18.18
CA ILE A 277 -18.16 21.13 17.55
C ILE A 277 -18.11 19.67 17.06
N ASN A 278 -18.62 18.73 17.87
CA ASN A 278 -18.66 17.31 17.54
C ASN A 278 -19.73 16.93 16.51
N ALA A 279 -20.67 17.82 16.21
CA ALA A 279 -21.67 17.65 15.15
C ALA A 279 -21.10 17.84 13.75
N ASP A 280 -19.88 18.39 13.62
CA ASP A 280 -19.15 18.46 12.34
C ASP A 280 -19.08 17.07 11.70
N PRO A 281 -19.61 16.88 10.47
CA PRO A 281 -19.63 15.58 9.80
C PRO A 281 -18.24 15.01 9.53
N ARG A 282 -17.19 15.83 9.55
CA ARG A 282 -15.78 15.43 9.44
C ARG A 282 -15.22 14.84 10.73
N ARG A 283 -15.91 14.98 11.88
CA ARG A 283 -15.50 14.40 13.16
C ARG A 283 -16.05 12.99 13.36
N GLY A 284 -15.15 12.04 13.59
CA GLY A 284 -15.44 10.63 13.79
C GLY A 284 -14.82 10.08 15.08
N ILE A 285 -14.99 8.78 15.29
CA ILE A 285 -14.35 8.09 16.41
C ILE A 285 -12.91 7.75 15.98
N ASP A 286 -11.94 8.15 16.81
CA ASP A 286 -10.51 7.92 16.61
C ASP A 286 -9.98 8.35 15.22
N HIS A 287 -9.70 7.40 14.32
CA HIS A 287 -9.15 7.66 12.98
C HIS A 287 -10.13 7.41 11.83
N GLU A 288 -11.40 7.14 12.14
CA GLU A 288 -12.47 6.86 11.16
C GLU A 288 -12.68 8.02 10.16
N LYS A 289 -12.52 9.25 10.63
CA LYS A 289 -12.74 10.46 9.84
C LYS A 289 -11.55 11.43 9.93
N PRO A 290 -11.48 12.44 9.06
CA PRO A 290 -10.39 13.43 9.07
C PRO A 290 -10.14 14.06 10.43
N LEU A 291 -11.21 14.40 11.16
CA LEU A 291 -11.15 14.97 12.50
C LEU A 291 -11.63 13.97 13.54
N THR A 292 -11.11 14.07 14.76
CA THR A 292 -11.53 13.22 15.88
C THR A 292 -12.53 13.96 16.75
N LYS A 293 -13.56 13.28 17.25
CA LYS A 293 -14.49 13.84 18.24
C LYS A 293 -13.79 14.13 19.57
N ILE A 294 -14.14 15.25 20.19
CA ILE A 294 -13.68 15.62 21.53
C ILE A 294 -14.46 14.78 22.53
N LYS A 295 -13.75 13.89 23.25
CA LYS A 295 -14.34 13.08 24.32
C LYS A 295 -14.45 13.93 25.59
N VAL A 296 -15.68 14.07 26.11
CA VAL A 296 -15.96 14.67 27.42
C VAL A 296 -15.51 13.68 28.49
N ASP A 297 -14.38 13.97 29.13
CA ASP A 297 -13.79 13.12 30.14
C ASP A 297 -13.19 13.94 31.30
N ARG A 298 -12.69 13.25 32.32
CA ARG A 298 -12.06 13.88 33.49
C ARG A 298 -10.91 14.81 33.12
N LYS A 299 -10.15 14.53 32.05
CA LYS A 299 -9.02 15.39 31.65
C LYS A 299 -9.49 16.72 31.09
N VAL A 300 -10.63 16.74 30.39
CA VAL A 300 -11.28 17.99 29.97
C VAL A 300 -11.73 18.78 31.20
N ALA A 301 -12.38 18.10 32.16
CA ALA A 301 -12.81 18.72 33.41
C ALA A 301 -11.64 19.37 34.18
N ASP A 302 -10.53 18.63 34.36
CA ASP A 302 -9.33 19.13 35.03
C ASP A 302 -8.71 20.34 34.29
N THR A 303 -8.80 20.36 32.96
CA THR A 303 -8.29 21.46 32.13
C THR A 303 -9.15 22.72 32.27
N LEU A 304 -10.47 22.57 32.28
CA LEU A 304 -11.41 23.67 32.52
C LEU A 304 -11.24 24.23 33.93
N GLN A 305 -11.10 23.36 34.93
CA GLN A 305 -10.93 23.79 36.33
C GLN A 305 -9.68 24.64 36.52
N LYS A 306 -8.57 24.33 35.82
CA LYS A 306 -7.36 25.17 35.82
C LYS A 306 -7.56 26.56 35.21
N GLN A 307 -8.58 26.73 34.38
CA GLN A 307 -9.00 28.02 33.82
C GLN A 307 -10.12 28.67 34.63
N HIS A 308 -10.47 28.11 35.80
CA HIS A 308 -11.63 28.51 36.62
C HIS A 308 -12.98 28.37 35.89
N LEU A 309 -13.08 27.40 35.00
CA LEU A 309 -14.28 27.07 34.22
C LEU A 309 -14.81 25.67 34.56
N SER A 310 -16.06 25.41 34.19
CA SER A 310 -16.74 24.11 34.26
C SER A 310 -17.50 23.83 32.95
N PHE A 311 -18.06 22.63 32.79
CA PHE A 311 -18.88 22.31 31.62
C PHE A 311 -20.12 23.20 31.49
N ASP A 312 -20.67 23.67 32.61
CA ASP A 312 -21.86 24.54 32.66
C ASP A 312 -21.52 26.03 32.51
N SER A 313 -20.25 26.39 32.34
CA SER A 313 -19.84 27.78 32.20
C SER A 313 -20.29 28.36 30.86
N LEU A 314 -20.80 29.60 30.90
CA LEU A 314 -21.11 30.41 29.72
C LEU A 314 -19.91 31.31 29.39
N LEU A 315 -19.33 31.12 28.22
CA LEU A 315 -18.22 31.94 27.72
C LEU A 315 -18.77 33.17 27.01
N LYS A 316 -18.14 34.33 27.20
CA LYS A 316 -18.50 35.54 26.45
C LYS A 316 -18.23 35.33 24.96
N THR A 317 -18.95 36.06 24.10
CA THR A 317 -18.74 35.99 22.65
C THR A 317 -17.27 36.26 22.30
N GLY A 318 -16.62 35.30 21.64
CA GLY A 318 -15.20 35.34 21.26
C GLY A 318 -14.20 34.90 22.35
N GLU A 319 -14.65 34.64 23.58
CA GLU A 319 -13.81 34.10 24.64
C GLU A 319 -13.44 32.64 24.36
N LYS A 320 -12.17 32.27 24.56
CA LYS A 320 -11.64 30.94 24.23
C LYS A 320 -11.39 30.13 25.50
N ALA A 321 -11.97 28.93 25.58
CA ALA A 321 -11.64 27.94 26.59
C ALA A 321 -10.87 26.77 25.98
N PHE A 322 -9.70 26.45 26.53
CA PHE A 322 -8.99 25.23 26.16
C PHE A 322 -9.67 24.02 26.79
N LEU A 323 -9.96 23.01 25.99
CA LEU A 323 -10.54 21.75 26.47
C LEU A 323 -9.43 20.76 26.86
N ARG A 324 -8.27 20.87 26.21
CA ARG A 324 -7.04 20.17 26.58
C ARG A 324 -5.84 21.06 26.24
N TRP A 325 -4.74 20.90 26.95
CA TRP A 325 -3.49 21.65 26.71
C TRP A 325 -2.67 21.11 25.54
N HIS A 326 -2.82 19.83 25.20
CA HIS A 326 -2.03 19.18 24.15
C HIS A 326 -2.65 19.37 22.77
N ALA A 327 -1.85 19.81 21.79
CA ALA A 327 -2.25 20.00 20.40
C ALA A 327 -2.23 18.68 19.60
N ASN A 328 -2.93 17.66 20.08
CA ASN A 328 -2.97 16.34 19.43
C ASN A 328 -4.33 16.09 18.76
N LEU A 329 -4.31 15.71 17.49
CA LEU A 329 -5.53 15.43 16.72
C LEU A 329 -6.31 14.25 17.31
N SER A 330 -5.66 13.27 17.95
CA SER A 330 -6.35 12.08 18.49
C SER A 330 -7.24 12.39 19.71
N ILE A 331 -7.17 13.59 20.26
CA ILE A 331 -7.97 14.07 21.39
C ILE A 331 -8.89 15.23 20.99
N GLY A 332 -9.11 15.41 19.68
CA GLY A 332 -10.02 16.40 19.11
C GLY A 332 -9.39 17.73 18.72
N GLY A 333 -8.06 17.87 18.81
CA GLY A 333 -7.33 19.02 18.27
C GLY A 333 -7.45 19.12 16.76
N THR A 334 -7.16 20.31 16.23
CA THR A 334 -7.21 20.64 14.80
C THR A 334 -5.81 20.99 14.28
N ALA A 335 -5.68 21.07 12.97
CA ALA A 335 -4.44 21.48 12.31
C ALA A 335 -4.75 22.48 11.19
N ILE A 336 -3.89 23.49 11.05
CA ILE A 336 -3.96 24.49 9.99
C ILE A 336 -2.72 24.30 9.11
N ASP A 337 -2.91 24.19 7.79
CA ASP A 337 -1.78 24.15 6.86
C ASP A 337 -1.06 25.50 6.82
N VAL A 338 0.25 25.46 6.99
CA VAL A 338 1.13 26.63 7.02
C VAL A 338 2.39 26.40 6.19
N THR A 339 2.34 25.44 5.26
CA THR A 339 3.50 25.00 4.48
C THR A 339 4.17 26.15 3.72
N ASP A 340 3.38 26.98 3.03
CA ASP A 340 3.92 28.05 2.19
C ASP A 340 4.39 29.27 2.99
N THR A 341 4.10 29.32 4.29
CA THR A 341 4.54 30.42 5.17
C THR A 341 5.83 30.11 5.91
N VAL A 342 6.37 28.88 5.82
CA VAL A 342 7.60 28.49 6.52
C VAL A 342 8.79 29.33 6.02
N HIS A 343 9.41 30.07 6.94
CA HIS A 343 10.61 30.84 6.62
C HIS A 343 11.80 29.90 6.28
N PRO A 344 12.65 30.25 5.28
CA PRO A 344 13.78 29.40 4.87
C PRO A 344 14.73 28.97 5.99
N SER A 345 14.94 29.83 7.00
CA SER A 345 15.78 29.47 8.16
C SER A 345 15.16 28.36 9.03
N VAL A 346 13.83 28.36 9.19
CA VAL A 346 13.10 27.32 9.93
C VAL A 346 13.18 26.01 9.16
N ALA A 347 12.89 26.07 7.85
CA ALA A 347 13.04 24.91 6.96
C ALA A 347 14.45 24.33 7.02
N ALA A 348 15.50 25.16 6.90
CA ALA A 348 16.88 24.73 6.96
C ALA A 348 17.24 24.05 8.30
N ALA A 349 16.74 24.58 9.43
CA ALA A 349 16.96 23.97 10.74
C ALA A 349 16.27 22.60 10.86
N CYS A 350 15.03 22.47 10.41
CA CYS A 350 14.29 21.19 10.44
C CYS A 350 14.89 20.14 9.49
N ILE A 351 15.30 20.54 8.28
CA ILE A 351 16.01 19.66 7.34
C ILE A 351 17.34 19.19 7.94
N ARG A 352 18.10 20.10 8.57
CA ARG A 352 19.35 19.76 9.24
C ARG A 352 19.11 18.84 10.43
N ALA A 353 18.03 19.04 11.19
CA ALA A 353 17.66 18.18 12.30
C ALA A 353 17.37 16.74 11.84
N ALA A 354 16.57 16.57 10.79
CA ALA A 354 16.31 15.26 10.18
C ALA A 354 17.60 14.58 9.69
N ARG A 355 18.49 15.34 9.03
CA ARG A 355 19.79 14.85 8.54
C ARG A 355 20.72 14.41 9.66
N LEU A 356 20.74 15.12 10.79
CA LEU A 356 21.59 14.77 11.95
C LEU A 356 21.15 13.46 12.61
N VAL A 357 19.84 13.18 12.61
CA VAL A 357 19.30 11.89 13.08
C VAL A 357 19.53 10.78 12.04
N GLY A 358 19.60 11.14 10.76
CA GLY A 358 19.78 10.20 9.65
C GLY A 358 18.47 9.68 9.06
N LEU A 359 17.39 10.45 9.17
CA LEU A 359 16.07 10.09 8.64
C LEU A 359 15.88 10.62 7.22
N ASP A 360 15.40 9.75 6.34
CA ASP A 360 14.93 10.08 4.99
C ASP A 360 13.56 10.78 5.01
N ILE A 361 12.68 10.30 5.90
CA ILE A 361 11.39 10.89 6.22
C ILE A 361 11.35 11.22 7.70
N ALA A 362 11.03 12.46 8.04
CA ALA A 362 11.01 12.90 9.42
C ALA A 362 9.84 13.83 9.73
N GLY A 363 9.16 13.57 10.84
CA GLY A 363 8.26 14.53 11.47
C GLY A 363 8.97 15.34 12.53
N VAL A 364 9.21 16.63 12.26
CA VAL A 364 9.86 17.55 13.20
C VAL A 364 8.80 18.36 13.94
N ASP A 365 8.71 18.17 15.25
CA ASP A 365 7.90 18.98 16.15
C ASP A 365 8.71 20.15 16.68
N LEU A 366 8.14 21.34 16.63
CA LEU A 366 8.73 22.56 17.18
C LEU A 366 7.68 23.47 17.81
N ILE A 367 8.13 24.33 18.71
CA ILE A 367 7.34 25.45 19.23
C ILE A 367 8.02 26.73 18.77
N ALA A 368 7.24 27.68 18.25
CA ALA A 368 7.71 28.96 17.71
C ALA A 368 6.65 30.05 17.89
N GLU A 369 7.03 31.32 17.96
CA GLU A 369 6.06 32.42 17.96
C GLU A 369 5.44 32.60 16.57
N ASP A 370 6.28 32.59 15.53
CA ASP A 370 5.87 32.74 14.13
C ASP A 370 6.90 32.10 13.19
N ILE A 371 6.55 30.97 12.58
CA ILE A 371 7.42 30.25 11.63
C ILE A 371 7.66 31.02 10.32
N SER A 372 6.91 32.08 10.03
CA SER A 372 7.14 32.94 8.87
C SER A 372 8.28 33.94 9.05
N LYS A 373 8.81 34.04 10.28
CA LYS A 373 9.94 34.90 10.61
C LYS A 373 11.26 34.11 10.69
N PRO A 374 12.41 34.80 10.55
CA PRO A 374 13.72 34.20 10.81
C PRO A 374 13.77 33.49 12.17
N ASN A 375 14.32 32.27 12.16
CA ASN A 375 14.42 31.35 13.29
C ASN A 375 13.09 31.10 14.03
N GLY A 376 11.95 31.26 13.35
CA GLY A 376 10.62 31.09 13.93
C GLY A 376 10.30 32.08 15.06
N GLN A 377 11.09 33.16 15.18
CA GLN A 377 11.06 34.09 16.30
C GLN A 377 11.06 33.34 17.65
N ASN A 378 12.22 32.80 18.01
CA ASN A 378 12.46 31.93 19.19
C ASN A 378 11.96 30.48 19.04
N MET A 379 12.16 29.88 17.86
CA MET A 379 11.88 28.46 17.65
C MET A 379 12.68 27.56 18.60
N THR A 380 12.02 26.53 19.11
CA THR A 380 12.63 25.42 19.84
C THR A 380 12.15 24.08 19.26
N LEU A 381 13.09 23.21 18.87
CA LEU A 381 12.79 21.84 18.46
C LEU A 381 12.42 20.99 19.69
N ILE A 382 11.31 20.26 19.58
CA ILE A 382 10.72 19.49 20.68
C ILE A 382 10.95 17.98 20.49
N GLU A 383 10.75 17.47 19.28
CA GLU A 383 10.78 16.03 18.98
C GLU A 383 11.00 15.79 17.48
N ILE A 384 11.64 14.68 17.13
CA ILE A 384 11.80 14.20 15.75
C ILE A 384 11.25 12.77 15.70
N ASN A 385 10.44 12.46 14.69
CA ASN A 385 9.75 11.18 14.56
C ASN A 385 10.10 10.53 13.22
N ALA A 386 10.47 9.24 13.24
CA ALA A 386 10.77 8.46 12.04
C ALA A 386 9.53 8.12 11.19
N ALA A 387 8.38 7.87 11.84
CA ALA A 387 7.11 7.58 11.18
C ALA A 387 6.08 8.71 11.43
N PRO A 388 6.18 9.87 10.75
CA PRO A 388 5.24 10.96 10.96
C PRO A 388 3.80 10.59 10.59
N GLY A 389 2.85 11.04 11.40
CA GLY A 389 1.43 11.00 11.05
C GLY A 389 1.14 12.03 9.95
N LEU A 390 0.63 11.59 8.80
CA LEU A 390 0.37 12.47 7.65
C LEU A 390 -1.03 13.08 7.67
N ARG A 391 -1.94 12.55 8.50
CA ARG A 391 -3.38 12.92 8.53
C ARG A 391 -3.61 14.43 8.58
N MET A 392 -2.82 15.16 9.38
CA MET A 392 -2.96 16.60 9.55
C MET A 392 -2.60 17.42 8.31
N HIS A 393 -1.75 16.89 7.45
CA HIS A 393 -1.32 17.52 6.21
C HIS A 393 -2.25 17.13 5.05
N LEU A 394 -2.74 15.89 5.07
CA LEU A 394 -3.71 15.38 4.09
C LEU A 394 -5.09 16.03 4.26
N PHE A 395 -5.51 16.27 5.51
CA PHE A 395 -6.83 16.80 5.83
C PHE A 395 -6.76 17.85 6.96
N PRO A 396 -6.15 19.02 6.71
CA PRO A 396 -6.16 20.10 7.69
C PRO A 396 -7.59 20.63 7.88
N ALA A 397 -7.85 21.22 9.04
CA ALA A 397 -9.12 21.89 9.33
C ALA A 397 -9.26 23.18 8.51
N GLU A 398 -8.13 23.87 8.29
CA GLU A 398 -8.01 25.11 7.52
C GLU A 398 -6.72 25.08 6.67
N GLY A 399 -6.74 25.74 5.51
CA GLY A 399 -5.61 25.78 4.57
C GLY A 399 -5.64 24.68 3.51
N GLN A 400 -4.52 24.45 2.83
CA GLN A 400 -4.44 23.56 1.67
C GLN A 400 -4.08 22.12 2.07
N GLN A 401 -4.73 21.13 1.44
CA GLN A 401 -4.32 19.73 1.56
C GLN A 401 -2.97 19.51 0.86
N ARG A 402 -2.04 18.82 1.53
CA ARG A 402 -0.73 18.49 0.99
C ARG A 402 -0.64 16.99 0.71
N ASP A 403 -0.36 16.63 -0.54
CA ASP A 403 -0.21 15.22 -0.94
C ASP A 403 1.18 14.68 -0.59
N VAL A 404 1.43 14.53 0.71
CA VAL A 404 2.70 14.01 1.22
C VAL A 404 2.91 12.55 0.80
N GLY A 405 1.84 11.79 0.56
CA GLY A 405 1.92 10.42 0.05
C GLY A 405 2.60 10.39 -1.33
N LYS A 406 2.21 11.30 -2.22
CA LYS A 406 2.87 11.49 -3.52
C LYS A 406 4.35 11.86 -3.38
N GLU A 407 4.69 12.81 -2.53
CA GLU A 407 6.10 13.21 -2.31
C GLU A 407 6.97 12.03 -1.84
N ILE A 408 6.42 11.14 -1.00
CA ILE A 408 7.11 9.94 -0.54
C ILE A 408 7.30 8.93 -1.69
N VAL A 409 6.26 8.67 -2.49
CA VAL A 409 6.37 7.75 -3.64
C VAL A 409 7.34 8.29 -4.70
N ASP A 410 7.34 9.60 -4.93
CA ASP A 410 8.28 10.24 -5.86
C ASP A 410 9.72 10.17 -5.40
N TYR A 411 9.95 10.20 -4.08
CA TYR A 411 11.26 9.91 -3.50
C TYR A 411 11.66 8.44 -3.65
N LEU A 412 10.76 7.50 -3.37
CA LEU A 412 11.07 6.07 -3.42
C LEU A 412 11.26 5.56 -4.86
N PHE A 413 10.63 6.20 -5.83
CA PHE A 413 10.64 5.81 -7.24
C PHE A 413 10.90 7.05 -8.11
N GLU A 414 12.16 7.39 -8.34
CA GLU A 414 12.53 8.51 -9.23
C GLU A 414 11.95 8.29 -10.64
N LEU A 415 11.38 9.32 -11.26
CA LEU A 415 10.87 9.18 -12.63
C LEU A 415 12.02 8.90 -13.61
N PRO A 416 11.83 8.02 -14.61
CA PRO A 416 10.59 7.35 -15.01
C PRO A 416 10.37 5.96 -14.38
N GLU A 417 11.00 5.62 -13.25
CA GLU A 417 10.94 4.27 -12.70
C GLU A 417 9.51 3.83 -12.33
N PRO A 418 9.03 2.69 -12.88
CA PRO A 418 7.67 2.21 -12.65
C PRO A 418 7.55 1.29 -11.42
N GLY A 419 8.63 1.08 -10.66
CA GLY A 419 8.67 0.08 -9.58
C GLY A 419 8.50 -1.37 -10.06
N ARG A 420 8.64 -1.63 -11.37
CA ARG A 420 8.43 -2.93 -12.00
C ARG A 420 9.73 -3.46 -12.60
N ILE A 421 9.93 -4.77 -12.48
CA ILE A 421 10.91 -5.51 -13.27
C ILE A 421 10.24 -6.03 -14.56
N PRO A 422 11.01 -6.34 -15.63
CA PRO A 422 10.50 -7.08 -16.77
C PRO A 422 9.84 -8.39 -16.31
N LEU A 423 8.54 -8.52 -16.57
CA LEU A 423 7.73 -9.68 -16.21
C LEU A 423 7.14 -10.29 -17.47
N VAL A 424 7.43 -11.57 -17.71
CA VAL A 424 6.86 -12.36 -18.78
C VAL A 424 5.97 -13.46 -18.20
N ALA A 425 4.69 -13.48 -18.54
CA ALA A 425 3.76 -14.51 -18.09
C ALA A 425 3.51 -15.53 -19.21
N VAL A 426 3.66 -16.82 -18.91
CA VAL A 426 3.54 -17.90 -19.90
C VAL A 426 2.39 -18.82 -19.51
N THR A 427 1.43 -19.00 -20.41
CA THR A 427 0.36 -19.99 -20.27
C THR A 427 0.14 -20.76 -21.55
N GLY A 428 -0.69 -21.81 -21.48
CA GLY A 428 -0.92 -22.74 -22.58
C GLY A 428 -1.13 -24.16 -22.06
N THR A 429 -1.47 -25.10 -22.93
CA THR A 429 -1.64 -26.49 -22.50
C THR A 429 -0.27 -27.18 -22.46
N ASN A 430 0.45 -27.15 -23.59
CA ASN A 430 1.77 -27.75 -23.74
C ASN A 430 2.87 -26.71 -23.96
N GLY A 431 4.11 -27.04 -23.59
CA GLY A 431 5.29 -26.21 -23.87
C GLY A 431 5.55 -25.05 -22.89
N LYS A 432 4.65 -24.82 -21.92
CA LYS A 432 4.77 -23.74 -20.93
C LYS A 432 6.14 -23.72 -20.23
N THR A 433 6.50 -24.79 -19.53
CA THR A 433 7.75 -24.90 -18.77
C THR A 433 8.99 -24.76 -19.66
N THR A 434 8.93 -25.29 -20.88
CA THR A 434 10.00 -25.15 -21.86
C THR A 434 10.19 -23.70 -22.28
N VAL A 435 9.10 -23.02 -22.64
CA VAL A 435 9.10 -21.60 -23.02
C VAL A 435 9.56 -20.73 -21.85
N THR A 436 9.06 -20.97 -20.64
CA THR A 436 9.49 -20.28 -19.40
C THR A 436 11.01 -20.37 -19.21
N ARG A 437 11.58 -21.58 -19.33
CA ARG A 437 13.02 -21.80 -19.19
C ARG A 437 13.84 -21.12 -20.29
N LEU A 438 13.37 -21.18 -21.54
CA LEU A 438 14.05 -20.55 -22.67
C LEU A 438 14.07 -19.01 -22.54
N ILE A 439 12.95 -18.40 -22.15
CA ILE A 439 12.88 -16.95 -21.92
C ILE A 439 13.76 -16.55 -20.74
N THR A 440 13.77 -17.35 -19.66
CA THR A 440 14.67 -17.11 -18.52
C THR A 440 16.13 -17.18 -18.96
N ALA A 441 16.50 -18.19 -19.75
CA ALA A 441 17.86 -18.32 -20.27
C ALA A 441 18.27 -17.10 -21.12
N ALA A 442 17.35 -16.53 -21.91
CA ALA A 442 17.61 -15.30 -22.64
C ALA A 442 17.85 -14.10 -21.70
N PHE A 443 17.04 -13.95 -20.64
CA PHE A 443 17.30 -12.90 -19.63
C PHE A 443 18.64 -13.10 -18.94
N THR A 444 19.00 -14.34 -18.58
CA THR A 444 20.29 -14.65 -17.95
C THR A 444 21.46 -14.37 -18.90
N ALA A 445 21.33 -14.71 -20.19
CA ALA A 445 22.33 -14.40 -21.21
C ALA A 445 22.50 -12.89 -21.42
N ALA A 446 21.41 -12.13 -21.27
CA ALA A 446 21.41 -10.66 -21.27
C ALA A 446 21.94 -10.03 -19.95
N GLY A 447 22.37 -10.84 -18.98
CA GLY A 447 23.01 -10.39 -17.75
C GLY A 447 22.08 -10.15 -16.56
N TYR A 448 20.78 -10.44 -16.70
CA TYR A 448 19.83 -10.31 -15.58
C TYR A 448 19.94 -11.47 -14.61
N ASN A 449 19.82 -11.17 -13.31
CA ASN A 449 19.49 -12.17 -12.30
C ASN A 449 18.00 -12.56 -12.40
N ALA A 450 17.72 -13.41 -13.39
CA ALA A 450 16.37 -13.81 -13.74
C ALA A 450 15.82 -14.90 -12.80
N GLY A 451 14.55 -14.76 -12.44
CA GLY A 451 13.80 -15.74 -11.66
C GLY A 451 12.61 -16.31 -12.44
N TYR A 452 12.26 -17.58 -12.20
CA TYR A 452 11.08 -18.18 -12.78
C TYR A 452 10.38 -19.16 -11.85
N CYS A 453 9.08 -19.36 -12.07
CA CYS A 453 8.30 -20.44 -11.46
C CYS A 453 7.70 -21.33 -12.53
N SER A 454 7.68 -22.65 -12.29
CA SER A 454 7.11 -23.66 -13.18
C SER A 454 6.52 -24.82 -12.38
N THR A 455 6.06 -25.86 -13.08
CA THR A 455 5.58 -27.12 -12.47
C THR A 455 6.67 -27.92 -11.74
N ASP A 456 7.94 -27.58 -11.96
CA ASP A 456 9.08 -28.31 -11.40
C ASP A 456 9.70 -27.61 -10.18
N GLY A 457 9.47 -26.29 -10.05
CA GLY A 457 9.96 -25.51 -8.93
C GLY A 457 10.02 -24.02 -9.19
N VAL A 458 10.62 -23.32 -8.24
CA VAL A 458 10.96 -21.90 -8.29
C VAL A 458 12.47 -21.77 -8.33
N PHE A 459 12.99 -20.97 -9.25
CA PHE A 459 14.41 -20.79 -9.48
C PHE A 459 14.76 -19.31 -9.56
N LEU A 460 15.93 -18.92 -9.07
CA LEU A 460 16.48 -17.56 -9.16
C LEU A 460 17.99 -17.63 -9.37
N GLY A 461 18.50 -16.93 -10.38
CA GLY A 461 19.94 -16.91 -10.68
C GLY A 461 20.53 -18.30 -10.94
N GLY A 462 19.74 -19.21 -11.52
CA GLY A 462 20.11 -20.61 -11.74
C GLY A 462 20.03 -21.52 -10.52
N SER A 463 19.71 -21.00 -9.33
CA SER A 463 19.54 -21.79 -8.10
C SER A 463 18.09 -22.20 -7.87
N LEU A 464 17.87 -23.44 -7.46
CA LEU A 464 16.55 -23.94 -7.04
C LEU A 464 16.21 -23.39 -5.64
N LEU A 465 15.12 -22.63 -5.55
CA LEU A 465 14.61 -22.09 -4.28
C LEU A 465 13.61 -23.04 -3.62
N ALA A 466 12.71 -23.62 -4.43
CA ALA A 466 11.68 -24.55 -3.96
C ALA A 466 11.37 -25.57 -5.05
N GLN A 467 11.27 -26.85 -4.68
CA GLN A 467 10.91 -27.95 -5.59
C GLN A 467 9.41 -28.27 -5.49
N GLY A 468 8.77 -28.52 -6.63
CA GLY A 468 7.35 -28.88 -6.72
C GLY A 468 6.58 -28.05 -7.73
N ASP A 469 5.26 -28.22 -7.79
CA ASP A 469 4.41 -27.44 -8.70
C ASP A 469 4.14 -26.04 -8.15
N TYR A 470 4.81 -25.05 -8.74
CA TYR A 470 4.67 -23.63 -8.43
C TYR A 470 4.21 -22.83 -9.67
N ALA A 471 3.51 -23.46 -10.61
CA ALA A 471 2.97 -22.80 -11.81
C ALA A 471 1.73 -21.94 -11.50
N GLY A 472 1.89 -20.91 -10.66
CA GLY A 472 0.83 -20.03 -10.22
C GLY A 472 1.26 -19.02 -9.15
N PRO A 473 0.29 -18.42 -8.42
CA PRO A 473 0.54 -17.29 -7.54
C PRO A 473 1.55 -17.53 -6.41
N GLY A 474 1.65 -18.76 -5.89
CA GLY A 474 2.66 -19.09 -4.86
C GLY A 474 4.09 -18.92 -5.38
N GLY A 475 4.37 -19.42 -6.59
CA GLY A 475 5.68 -19.25 -7.23
C GLY A 475 5.95 -17.80 -7.63
N ALA A 476 4.93 -17.12 -8.17
CA ALA A 476 5.01 -15.70 -8.50
C ALA A 476 5.35 -14.85 -7.27
N ALA A 477 4.73 -15.12 -6.11
CA ALA A 477 5.00 -14.40 -4.88
C ALA A 477 6.45 -14.57 -4.41
N MET A 478 7.04 -15.77 -4.54
CA MET A 478 8.45 -16.00 -4.20
C MET A 478 9.38 -15.16 -5.08
N ILE A 479 9.15 -15.15 -6.40
CA ILE A 479 10.01 -14.41 -7.35
C ILE A 479 9.84 -12.89 -7.21
N LEU A 480 8.60 -12.39 -7.17
CA LEU A 480 8.31 -10.95 -7.20
C LEU A 480 8.59 -10.24 -5.87
N ARG A 481 8.69 -10.97 -4.76
CA ARG A 481 9.05 -10.44 -3.44
C ARG A 481 10.54 -10.56 -3.11
N ASP A 482 11.30 -11.32 -3.91
CA ASP A 482 12.74 -11.47 -3.71
C ASP A 482 13.49 -10.25 -4.29
N PRO A 483 14.22 -9.47 -3.46
CA PRO A 483 14.91 -8.27 -3.90
C PRO A 483 16.07 -8.55 -4.87
N ALA A 484 16.52 -9.80 -5.01
CA ALA A 484 17.55 -10.16 -5.98
C ALA A 484 16.98 -10.37 -7.40
N THR A 485 15.66 -10.49 -7.58
CA THR A 485 15.05 -10.69 -8.89
C THR A 485 15.11 -9.43 -9.74
N GLU A 486 15.80 -9.49 -10.89
CA GLU A 486 15.88 -8.38 -11.85
C GLU A 486 14.94 -8.54 -13.06
N ALA A 487 14.53 -9.78 -13.35
CA ALA A 487 13.53 -10.13 -14.36
C ALA A 487 12.78 -11.39 -13.92
N ALA A 488 11.49 -11.49 -14.25
CA ALA A 488 10.63 -12.59 -13.83
C ALA A 488 9.96 -13.27 -15.03
N VAL A 489 9.99 -14.60 -15.06
CA VAL A 489 9.24 -15.41 -16.04
C VAL A 489 8.30 -16.34 -15.27
N LEU A 490 7.01 -16.07 -15.36
CA LEU A 490 6.01 -16.76 -14.53
C LEU A 490 5.21 -17.73 -15.37
N GLU A 491 5.35 -19.03 -15.09
CA GLU A 491 4.41 -20.01 -15.61
C GLU A 491 3.07 -19.89 -14.88
N VAL A 492 2.00 -19.72 -15.66
CA VAL A 492 0.63 -19.56 -15.15
C VAL A 492 -0.21 -20.74 -15.65
N ALA A 493 -0.41 -21.73 -14.79
CA ALA A 493 -1.25 -22.87 -15.09
C ALA A 493 -2.73 -22.58 -14.77
N ARG A 494 -3.61 -23.37 -15.39
CA ARG A 494 -5.07 -23.32 -15.20
C ARG A 494 -5.47 -23.33 -13.71
N GLY A 495 -4.91 -24.27 -12.95
CA GLY A 495 -5.21 -24.42 -11.52
C GLY A 495 -4.82 -23.19 -10.70
N GLY A 496 -3.69 -22.55 -11.02
CA GLY A 496 -3.27 -21.29 -10.40
C GLY A 496 -4.29 -20.18 -10.61
N ILE A 497 -4.73 -19.99 -11.87
CA ILE A 497 -5.72 -18.96 -12.23
C ILE A 497 -7.04 -19.18 -11.48
N LEU A 498 -7.56 -20.41 -11.48
CA LEU A 498 -8.85 -20.74 -10.88
C LEU A 498 -8.86 -20.61 -9.35
N ASN A 499 -7.78 -21.03 -8.69
CA ASN A 499 -7.73 -21.12 -7.24
C ASN A 499 -7.25 -19.82 -6.57
N SER A 500 -6.37 -19.08 -7.22
CA SER A 500 -5.67 -17.95 -6.57
C SER A 500 -5.37 -16.77 -7.49
N GLY A 501 -5.85 -16.81 -8.74
CA GLY A 501 -5.61 -15.76 -9.73
C GLY A 501 -4.23 -15.83 -10.37
N LEU A 502 -3.72 -14.69 -10.87
CA LEU A 502 -2.48 -14.62 -11.65
C LEU A 502 -1.21 -14.55 -10.81
N GLY A 503 -1.28 -13.97 -9.60
CA GLY A 503 -0.10 -13.71 -8.76
C GLY A 503 0.70 -12.45 -9.15
N TYR A 504 0.24 -11.71 -10.15
CA TYR A 504 0.75 -10.40 -10.57
C TYR A 504 -0.42 -9.55 -11.09
N ASP A 505 -0.22 -8.24 -11.20
CA ASP A 505 -1.24 -7.31 -11.70
C ASP A 505 -1.19 -7.13 -13.24
N TYR A 506 0.00 -6.82 -13.79
CA TYR A 506 0.26 -6.69 -15.22
C TYR A 506 1.65 -7.23 -15.59
N ALA A 507 1.72 -7.91 -16.73
CA ALA A 507 2.97 -8.35 -17.35
C ALA A 507 3.44 -7.35 -18.42
N LYS A 508 4.75 -7.33 -18.70
CA LYS A 508 5.29 -6.66 -19.88
C LYS A 508 5.01 -7.47 -21.15
N VAL A 509 5.12 -8.80 -21.03
CA VAL A 509 4.82 -9.74 -22.12
C VAL A 509 3.96 -10.88 -21.61
N ALA A 510 2.93 -11.26 -22.36
CA ALA A 510 2.20 -12.50 -22.16
C ALA A 510 2.49 -13.46 -23.30
N VAL A 511 2.64 -14.75 -23.02
CA VAL A 511 2.82 -15.81 -24.03
C VAL A 511 1.73 -16.85 -23.87
N ILE A 512 1.02 -17.14 -24.94
CA ILE A 512 0.01 -18.20 -24.98
C ILE A 512 0.44 -19.22 -26.05
N THR A 513 0.86 -20.41 -25.60
CA THR A 513 1.49 -21.40 -26.49
C THR A 513 0.50 -22.18 -27.34
N ASN A 514 -0.55 -22.74 -26.73
CA ASN A 514 -1.61 -23.52 -27.39
C ASN A 514 -2.77 -23.79 -26.41
N ILE A 515 -3.93 -24.14 -26.96
CA ILE A 515 -5.12 -24.56 -26.23
C ILE A 515 -5.57 -25.92 -26.78
N SER A 516 -5.17 -26.98 -26.09
CA SER A 516 -5.63 -28.35 -26.34
C SER A 516 -6.35 -28.92 -25.12
N GLU A 517 -7.03 -30.06 -25.29
CA GLU A 517 -7.77 -30.75 -24.23
C GLU A 517 -6.85 -31.03 -23.04
N ASP A 518 -7.26 -30.55 -21.86
CA ASP A 518 -6.51 -30.68 -20.62
C ASP A 518 -7.47 -30.61 -19.43
N HIS A 519 -7.61 -31.75 -18.74
CA HIS A 519 -8.47 -31.88 -17.57
C HIS A 519 -9.91 -31.34 -17.75
N LEU A 520 -10.51 -31.49 -18.95
CA LEU A 520 -11.90 -31.08 -19.20
C LEU A 520 -12.88 -31.85 -18.27
N GLY A 521 -13.94 -31.17 -17.83
CA GLY A 521 -14.95 -31.74 -16.94
C GLY A 521 -14.70 -31.51 -15.44
N SER A 522 -13.64 -30.78 -15.06
CA SER A 522 -13.32 -30.45 -13.67
C SER A 522 -13.35 -28.94 -13.42
N GLU A 523 -13.66 -28.56 -12.17
CA GLU A 523 -13.62 -27.18 -11.64
C GLU A 523 -14.38 -26.10 -12.42
N GLY A 524 -15.29 -26.50 -13.31
CA GLY A 524 -16.11 -25.61 -14.13
C GLY A 524 -15.56 -25.35 -15.55
N ILE A 525 -14.51 -26.07 -15.98
CA ILE A 525 -14.01 -26.04 -17.35
C ILE A 525 -14.59 -27.25 -18.11
N MET A 526 -15.55 -27.01 -19.01
CA MET A 526 -16.26 -28.08 -19.72
C MET A 526 -15.82 -28.19 -21.18
N THR A 527 -15.34 -27.10 -21.76
CA THR A 527 -14.99 -27.00 -23.19
C THR A 527 -13.63 -26.34 -23.40
N LEU A 528 -13.06 -26.51 -24.61
CA LEU A 528 -11.87 -25.76 -25.02
C LEU A 528 -12.10 -24.24 -25.03
N ALA A 529 -13.33 -23.80 -25.31
CA ALA A 529 -13.70 -22.39 -25.25
C ALA A 529 -13.63 -21.85 -23.81
N ASP A 530 -14.00 -22.64 -22.80
CA ASP A 530 -13.85 -22.26 -21.40
C ASP A 530 -12.37 -22.12 -21.02
N LEU A 531 -11.53 -23.05 -21.50
CA LEU A 531 -10.09 -23.00 -21.27
C LEU A 531 -9.45 -21.79 -21.95
N ALA A 532 -9.86 -21.49 -23.19
CA ALA A 532 -9.47 -20.27 -23.89
C ALA A 532 -9.91 -19.02 -23.13
N HIS A 533 -11.15 -19.03 -22.62
CA HIS A 533 -11.71 -17.92 -21.87
C HIS A 533 -10.92 -17.63 -20.60
N LEU A 534 -10.53 -18.68 -19.86
CA LEU A 534 -9.70 -18.58 -18.66
C LEU A 534 -8.30 -18.06 -18.99
N LYS A 535 -7.63 -18.64 -19.99
CA LYS A 535 -6.24 -18.26 -20.36
C LYS A 535 -6.14 -16.87 -20.95
N ALA A 536 -7.22 -16.36 -21.55
CA ALA A 536 -7.29 -14.98 -22.01
C ALA A 536 -7.01 -13.95 -20.91
N LEU A 537 -7.24 -14.29 -19.63
CA LEU A 537 -6.91 -13.40 -18.52
C LEU A 537 -5.42 -13.03 -18.50
N VAL A 538 -4.54 -13.92 -18.93
CA VAL A 538 -3.09 -13.65 -19.07
C VAL A 538 -2.84 -12.62 -20.18
N ALA A 539 -3.57 -12.71 -21.29
CA ALA A 539 -3.49 -11.74 -22.40
C ALA A 539 -4.12 -10.37 -22.05
N GLU A 540 -5.18 -10.37 -21.23
CA GLU A 540 -5.87 -9.16 -20.76
C GLU A 540 -5.06 -8.36 -19.73
N ARG A 541 -4.10 -9.01 -19.05
CA ARG A 541 -3.27 -8.43 -17.99
C ARG A 541 -1.86 -8.12 -18.47
N VAL A 542 -1.77 -7.44 -19.61
CA VAL A 542 -0.52 -6.91 -20.17
C VAL A 542 -0.57 -5.37 -20.14
N LEU A 543 0.57 -4.75 -19.86
CA LEU A 543 0.70 -3.29 -19.89
C LEU A 543 0.34 -2.73 -21.28
N PRO A 544 -0.21 -1.50 -21.39
CA PRO A 544 -0.56 -0.91 -22.68
C PRO A 544 0.63 -0.80 -23.67
N ASP A 545 1.84 -0.59 -23.16
CA ASP A 545 3.10 -0.57 -23.91
C ASP A 545 3.77 -1.95 -24.00
N GLY A 546 3.09 -3.01 -23.58
CA GLY A 546 3.55 -4.39 -23.60
C GLY A 546 3.24 -5.13 -24.90
N CYS A 547 3.31 -6.46 -24.85
CA CYS A 547 3.08 -7.32 -26.01
C CYS A 547 2.39 -8.63 -25.64
N VAL A 548 1.48 -9.12 -26.48
CA VAL A 548 0.88 -10.46 -26.33
C VAL A 548 1.37 -11.38 -27.44
N VAL A 549 2.16 -12.39 -27.09
CA VAL A 549 2.73 -13.38 -28.00
C VAL A 549 1.78 -14.57 -28.13
N LEU A 550 1.25 -14.75 -29.34
CA LEU A 550 0.17 -15.68 -29.64
C LEU A 550 0.59 -16.67 -30.73
N ASN A 551 0.22 -17.93 -30.55
CA ASN A 551 0.36 -18.94 -31.60
C ASN A 551 -0.66 -18.70 -32.71
N ALA A 552 -0.20 -18.39 -33.92
CA ALA A 552 -1.05 -18.19 -35.09
C ALA A 552 -1.51 -19.51 -35.73
N ASP A 553 -0.93 -20.65 -35.35
CA ASP A 553 -1.35 -21.97 -35.83
C ASP A 553 -2.51 -22.55 -35.01
N ASP A 554 -2.85 -21.92 -33.87
CA ASP A 554 -3.99 -22.28 -33.02
C ASP A 554 -5.08 -21.20 -33.10
N PRO A 555 -6.24 -21.48 -33.74
CA PRO A 555 -7.30 -20.49 -33.91
C PRO A 555 -7.87 -19.92 -32.60
N LEU A 556 -7.91 -20.73 -31.53
CA LEU A 556 -8.42 -20.27 -30.22
C LEU A 556 -7.44 -19.28 -29.60
N VAL A 557 -6.15 -19.56 -29.69
CA VAL A 557 -5.09 -18.65 -29.22
C VAL A 557 -5.04 -17.38 -30.06
N ALA A 558 -5.03 -17.51 -31.38
CA ALA A 558 -5.03 -16.36 -32.29
C ALA A 558 -6.21 -15.41 -32.04
N GLY A 559 -7.39 -15.97 -31.76
CA GLY A 559 -8.60 -15.23 -31.42
C GLY A 559 -8.51 -14.39 -30.14
N LEU A 560 -7.57 -14.70 -29.23
CA LEU A 560 -7.38 -13.96 -27.98
C LEU A 560 -6.83 -12.54 -28.22
N ALA A 561 -6.25 -12.25 -29.37
CA ALA A 561 -5.79 -10.90 -29.72
C ALA A 561 -6.89 -9.83 -29.57
N LYS A 562 -8.16 -10.21 -29.81
CA LYS A 562 -9.31 -9.29 -29.66
C LYS A 562 -9.61 -8.89 -28.23
N ARG A 563 -9.06 -9.59 -27.25
CA ARG A 563 -9.23 -9.34 -25.80
C ARG A 563 -8.02 -8.64 -25.19
N ALA A 564 -6.88 -8.63 -25.89
CA ALA A 564 -5.66 -8.03 -25.39
C ALA A 564 -5.71 -6.49 -25.47
N PRO A 565 -5.30 -5.76 -24.43
CA PRO A 565 -5.15 -4.30 -24.49
C PRO A 565 -3.86 -3.86 -25.21
N ALA A 566 -2.91 -4.78 -25.41
CA ALA A 566 -1.60 -4.54 -26.00
C ALA A 566 -1.48 -5.14 -27.41
N LEU A 567 -0.45 -4.71 -28.15
CA LEU A 567 -0.22 -5.17 -29.53
C LEU A 567 0.04 -6.69 -29.59
N PRO A 568 -0.60 -7.42 -30.52
CA PRO A 568 -0.33 -8.82 -30.72
C PRO A 568 0.98 -9.02 -31.48
N ALA A 569 1.78 -9.98 -31.03
CA ALA A 569 2.87 -10.58 -31.80
C ALA A 569 2.52 -12.04 -32.06
N TYR A 570 2.71 -12.50 -33.29
CA TYR A 570 2.35 -13.87 -33.67
C TYR A 570 3.58 -14.73 -33.89
N PHE A 571 3.47 -16.01 -33.57
CA PHE A 571 4.42 -17.02 -34.03
C PHE A 571 3.74 -18.17 -34.78
N SER A 572 4.43 -18.74 -35.76
CA SER A 572 3.91 -19.85 -36.59
C SER A 572 5.04 -20.73 -37.14
N LEU A 573 4.75 -22.00 -37.41
CA LEU A 573 5.62 -22.88 -38.20
C LEU A 573 5.58 -22.58 -39.71
N SER A 574 4.90 -21.51 -40.14
CA SER A 574 4.82 -21.10 -41.54
C SER A 574 4.94 -19.60 -41.70
N ARG A 575 5.95 -19.15 -42.48
CA ARG A 575 6.03 -17.76 -42.99
C ARG A 575 4.77 -17.33 -43.74
N ASP A 576 4.09 -18.29 -44.36
CA ASP A 576 2.91 -18.08 -45.18
C ASP A 576 1.61 -17.96 -44.40
N ASN A 577 1.62 -18.12 -43.06
CA ASN A 577 0.43 -17.93 -42.24
C ASN A 577 -0.15 -16.51 -42.43
N VAL A 578 -1.46 -16.42 -42.62
CA VAL A 578 -2.17 -15.16 -42.93
C VAL A 578 -1.93 -14.10 -41.86
N LEU A 579 -1.94 -14.49 -40.58
CA LEU A 579 -1.73 -13.57 -39.45
C LEU A 579 -0.30 -13.07 -39.40
N ILE A 580 0.69 -13.91 -39.74
CA ILE A 580 2.10 -13.50 -39.82
C ILE A 580 2.26 -12.44 -40.91
N ARG A 581 1.74 -12.67 -42.12
CA ARG A 581 1.84 -11.69 -43.21
C ARG A 581 1.14 -10.37 -42.88
N GLN A 582 -0.05 -10.44 -42.28
CA GLN A 582 -0.81 -9.26 -41.88
C GLN A 582 -0.04 -8.44 -40.83
N ASN A 583 0.44 -9.07 -39.76
CA ASN A 583 1.20 -8.36 -38.72
C ASN A 583 2.52 -7.78 -39.24
N LEU A 584 3.24 -8.49 -40.12
CA LEU A 584 4.43 -7.93 -40.74
C LEU A 584 4.11 -6.69 -41.59
N ASN A 585 3.01 -6.70 -42.35
CA ASN A 585 2.58 -5.50 -43.10
C ASN A 585 2.20 -4.33 -42.20
N GLU A 586 1.71 -4.61 -40.99
CA GLU A 586 1.39 -3.60 -39.96
C GLU A 586 2.60 -3.19 -39.11
N ASN A 587 3.82 -3.63 -39.47
CA ASN A 587 5.06 -3.37 -38.75
C ASN A 587 5.07 -3.92 -37.30
N HIS A 588 4.32 -4.98 -37.04
CA HIS A 588 4.30 -5.70 -35.78
C HIS A 588 5.36 -6.80 -35.74
N LEU A 589 5.67 -7.27 -34.52
CA LEU A 589 6.65 -8.34 -34.29
C LEU A 589 6.04 -9.71 -34.62
N CYS A 590 6.78 -10.53 -35.38
CA CYS A 590 6.40 -11.89 -35.72
C CYS A 590 7.58 -12.85 -35.62
N GLY A 591 7.31 -14.09 -35.22
CA GLY A 591 8.23 -15.21 -35.35
C GLY A 591 7.69 -16.21 -36.37
N TYR A 592 8.53 -16.75 -37.25
CA TYR A 592 8.10 -17.80 -38.15
C TYR A 592 9.22 -18.76 -38.53
N LEU A 593 8.85 -19.97 -38.93
CA LEU A 593 9.75 -20.91 -39.60
C LEU A 593 9.78 -20.61 -41.10
N ASP A 594 10.98 -20.32 -41.62
CA ASP A 594 11.24 -20.16 -43.05
C ASP A 594 11.85 -21.45 -43.61
N ASN A 595 11.09 -22.09 -44.51
CA ASN A 595 11.49 -23.30 -45.24
C ASN A 595 11.77 -23.03 -46.72
N SER A 596 12.00 -21.76 -47.10
CA SER A 596 12.28 -21.40 -48.49
C SER A 596 13.65 -21.87 -48.99
N HIS A 597 14.57 -22.20 -48.09
CA HIS A 597 15.88 -22.73 -48.45
C HIS A 597 15.82 -24.26 -48.64
N PRO A 598 16.37 -24.83 -49.73
CA PRO A 598 16.22 -26.26 -50.06
C PRO A 598 16.75 -27.23 -48.99
N ASP A 599 17.89 -26.87 -48.39
CA ASP A 599 18.63 -27.75 -47.48
C ASP A 599 18.53 -27.35 -46.00
N ASN A 600 17.93 -26.20 -45.68
CA ASN A 600 17.93 -25.66 -44.32
C ASN A 600 16.59 -24.99 -43.98
N SER A 601 16.16 -25.17 -42.74
CA SER A 601 15.05 -24.42 -42.16
C SER A 601 15.57 -23.37 -41.18
N TYR A 602 14.99 -22.17 -41.22
CA TYR A 602 15.42 -21.07 -40.37
C TYR A 602 14.30 -20.60 -39.45
N LEU A 603 14.63 -20.45 -38.17
CA LEU A 603 13.81 -19.75 -37.19
C LEU A 603 14.05 -18.25 -37.36
N CYS A 604 13.01 -17.51 -37.73
CA CYS A 604 13.07 -16.08 -38.00
C CYS A 604 12.26 -15.32 -36.95
N VAL A 605 12.78 -14.19 -36.46
CA VAL A 605 11.99 -13.15 -35.79
C VAL A 605 12.18 -11.84 -36.56
N GLN A 606 11.08 -11.18 -36.89
CA GLN A 606 11.05 -10.01 -37.77
C GLN A 606 10.02 -8.99 -37.29
N ARG A 607 10.30 -7.70 -37.51
CA ARG A 607 9.34 -6.61 -37.34
C ARG A 607 9.25 -5.81 -38.63
N GLY A 608 8.09 -5.77 -39.27
CA GLY A 608 7.97 -5.12 -40.57
C GLY A 608 8.90 -5.77 -41.59
N TYR A 609 9.87 -5.00 -42.10
CA TYR A 609 10.93 -5.48 -42.99
C TYR A 609 12.26 -5.76 -42.27
N GLU A 610 12.37 -5.44 -40.98
CA GLU A 610 13.58 -5.61 -40.18
C GLU A 610 13.69 -7.03 -39.64
N SER A 611 14.70 -7.78 -40.10
CA SER A 611 15.03 -9.09 -39.54
C SER A 611 15.83 -8.92 -38.25
N LEU A 612 15.29 -9.44 -37.15
CA LEU A 612 15.87 -9.31 -35.80
C LEU A 612 16.64 -10.56 -35.39
N LEU A 613 16.15 -11.74 -35.78
CA LEU A 613 16.77 -13.02 -35.46
C LEU A 613 16.64 -13.98 -36.66
N HIS A 614 17.71 -14.71 -36.96
CA HIS A 614 17.75 -15.69 -38.05
C HIS A 614 18.67 -16.86 -37.66
N LEU A 615 18.08 -17.99 -37.25
CA LEU A 615 18.82 -19.15 -36.72
C LEU A 615 18.55 -20.40 -37.54
N ASN A 616 19.60 -21.10 -37.97
CA ASN A 616 19.44 -22.41 -38.61
C ASN A 616 18.96 -23.43 -37.57
N VAL A 617 17.75 -23.94 -37.78
CA VAL A 617 17.08 -24.86 -36.86
C VAL A 617 17.89 -26.14 -36.66
N THR A 618 18.60 -26.63 -37.69
CA THR A 618 19.41 -27.86 -37.60
C THR A 618 20.55 -27.76 -36.60
N LEU A 619 21.02 -26.54 -36.30
CA LEU A 619 22.07 -26.27 -35.33
C LEU A 619 21.55 -26.15 -33.89
N LEU A 620 20.23 -26.13 -33.69
CA LEU A 620 19.60 -26.00 -32.39
C LEU A 620 19.35 -27.39 -31.78
N PRO A 621 20.07 -27.80 -30.71
CA PRO A 621 20.02 -29.18 -30.20
C PRO A 621 18.61 -29.62 -29.80
N ALA A 622 17.80 -28.71 -29.25
CA ALA A 622 16.43 -28.98 -28.82
C ALA A 622 15.50 -29.43 -29.96
N THR A 623 15.86 -29.17 -31.20
CA THR A 623 15.02 -29.49 -32.37
C THR A 623 15.34 -30.84 -32.99
N ASN A 624 16.44 -31.49 -32.55
CA ASN A 624 16.98 -32.73 -33.14
C ASN A 624 17.08 -32.64 -34.68
N GLY A 625 17.92 -31.72 -35.16
CA GLY A 625 18.10 -31.51 -36.60
C GLY A 625 16.85 -30.96 -37.30
N GLY A 626 15.98 -30.24 -36.58
CA GLY A 626 14.73 -29.69 -37.11
C GLY A 626 13.54 -30.66 -37.18
N MET A 627 13.69 -31.90 -36.72
CA MET A 627 12.61 -32.89 -36.76
C MET A 627 11.52 -32.66 -35.69
N ILE A 628 11.84 -31.99 -34.58
CA ILE A 628 10.93 -31.81 -33.45
C ILE A 628 10.19 -30.46 -33.57
N LEU A 629 9.11 -30.46 -34.36
CA LEU A 629 8.33 -29.25 -34.67
C LEU A 629 7.80 -28.49 -33.45
N HIS A 630 7.34 -29.20 -32.41
CA HIS A 630 6.83 -28.54 -31.21
C HIS A 630 7.93 -27.79 -30.44
N ASN A 631 9.19 -28.25 -30.51
CA ASN A 631 10.31 -27.52 -29.91
C ASN A 631 10.70 -26.31 -30.75
N ILE A 632 10.57 -26.36 -32.08
CA ILE A 632 10.71 -25.18 -32.94
C ILE A 632 9.65 -24.13 -32.57
N GLN A 633 8.40 -24.56 -32.37
CA GLN A 633 7.30 -23.68 -31.97
C GLN A 633 7.55 -23.05 -30.59
N ASN A 634 8.04 -23.82 -29.62
CA ASN A 634 8.45 -23.30 -28.30
C ASN A 634 9.60 -22.28 -28.40
N LEU A 635 10.61 -22.56 -29.24
CA LEU A 635 11.73 -21.64 -29.49
C LEU A 635 11.24 -20.33 -30.14
N LEU A 636 10.33 -20.41 -31.11
CA LEU A 636 9.73 -19.23 -31.73
C LEU A 636 8.97 -18.38 -30.70
N ALA A 637 8.12 -19.00 -29.88
CA ALA A 637 7.40 -18.30 -28.82
C ALA A 637 8.36 -17.60 -27.83
N ALA A 638 9.42 -18.31 -27.41
CA ALA A 638 10.42 -17.76 -26.49
C ALA A 638 11.23 -16.62 -27.11
N ALA A 639 11.66 -16.75 -28.36
CA ALA A 639 12.45 -15.73 -29.06
C ALA A 639 11.65 -14.44 -29.28
N VAL A 640 10.39 -14.56 -29.73
CA VAL A 640 9.48 -13.41 -29.88
C VAL A 640 9.24 -12.74 -28.53
N ALA A 641 9.00 -13.52 -27.47
CA ALA A 641 8.76 -12.99 -26.13
C ALA A 641 9.99 -12.28 -25.54
N ALA A 642 11.19 -12.84 -25.70
CA ALA A 642 12.44 -12.24 -25.26
C ALA A 642 12.67 -10.87 -25.92
N ILE A 643 12.54 -10.81 -27.25
CA ILE A 643 12.70 -9.56 -28.01
C ILE A 643 11.61 -8.54 -27.64
N ALA A 644 10.37 -8.99 -27.47
CA ALA A 644 9.27 -8.14 -27.00
C ALA A 644 9.48 -7.59 -25.59
N ALA A 645 10.20 -8.33 -24.73
CA ALA A 645 10.58 -7.90 -23.39
C ALA A 645 11.79 -6.95 -23.37
N GLY A 646 12.38 -6.66 -24.54
CA GLY A 646 13.52 -5.75 -24.68
C GLY A 646 14.89 -6.42 -24.67
N ILE A 647 14.95 -7.75 -24.75
CA ILE A 647 16.23 -8.47 -24.87
C ILE A 647 16.81 -8.24 -26.26
N ASN A 648 18.09 -7.89 -26.32
CA ASN A 648 18.82 -7.74 -27.57
C ASN A 648 18.95 -9.12 -28.26
N PRO A 649 18.59 -9.28 -29.55
CA PRO A 649 18.67 -10.57 -30.25
C PRO A 649 20.05 -11.26 -30.27
N VAL A 650 21.13 -10.51 -30.00
CA VAL A 650 22.50 -11.05 -29.93
C VAL A 650 22.75 -11.82 -28.62
N ALA A 651 22.09 -11.41 -27.54
CA ALA A 651 22.14 -12.08 -26.23
C ALA A 651 21.16 -13.25 -26.21
#